data_AF-A0A453PMM7-F1
#
_entry.id   AF-A0A453PMM7-F1
#
_cell.length_a   1.000
_cell.length_b   1.000
_cell.length_c   1.000
_cell.angle_alpha   90.00
_cell.angle_beta   90.00
_cell.angle_gamma   90.00
#
_symmetry.space_group_name_H-M   'P 1'
#
loop_
_entity.id
_entity.type
_entity.pdbx_description
1 polymer ?
#
loop_
_entity_poly.entity_id
_entity_poly.type
_entity_poly.pdbx_seq_one_letter_code
_entity_poly.pdbx_strand_id
1 'polypeptide(L)'
;MHVLRKHIPQGQTPLPSRPDSPFAPHSSGPKPTPEPSQFPNLVAEGSSPHPSPETPMEEGNGAQPPPLPPPDAPEAEGHLALVPMDQDAAAEPMEDGAAGGDAAEPMEEDAPTSSPTPSAPSATAAVDDSTVARKRRRRKKQFPGMIPTAGVRVLRASSSSGATAAHLAGIPRRRGRPPTNSSLRLARELDSEATIALAAGFPADTLSEDEVAAAVIPLIGGADQANYLVVRNHILALWRSNPLSPVAANAALASIRAEHAPLVAAAHSFLSDHAYINFGLAPSIVSLPPIPPPSHPPPSVLIVGAGFAGLAAARHLMSLGFKVAIVEGRLRPGGRVFTKTMRSSAADYPDIAASADLGGSVLTGINGNPLGVIARQLGFPLHKVRDKCPLYLPDGRPVDPDMDGRVEAAFNQLLDKVCQLRQVIADSVPHGVDVSLGMALEAFRAAHGVAAEPEERMLLDWHLANLEYANAAPLADLSMAFWDQDDPYEMGGDHCFIPGGNSQFVRALADGVPIFYGQNVRRIQYGCDGVLVYTDKQTFRGDMALCTVPLGVLKKGDIDFVPELPVQKREAIQRLGFGLLNKVVMLFPFDFWDGRIDTFGHLTEDSSQRGEFFLFYSYSSVSGGPLLVALVAGESAISFEKKSPMENVERVLDTLKNIFSPMGIEVPNPLQAICTRWGTDKFSYGSYSHVAIGSSGDDYDILAESVGDRIFFAGEATNRRYPATMHGALLSGYREAANIVRAARKRAKKVDLSEKTVVSYEVKDIVKDDNIDLDDLFRTPDVAFGGFSVLHDPSISEPDSASLLRVGIGARKLGSGSLFLYGLIMRENVTELAAMEGDEQRLSTLYRDFGTKLVGLDGLGDAGESLISRIKASSKK
;
A
#
# COMPACT_ATOMS: atom_id res chain seq x y z
N MET A 1 -7.53 2.03 -15.76
CA MET A 1 -7.11 0.86 -14.93
C MET A 1 -6.65 -0.33 -15.78
N HIS A 2 -7.42 -1.41 -15.96
CA HIS A 2 -6.85 -2.70 -16.43
C HIS A 2 -7.55 -3.34 -17.66
N VAL A 3 -8.26 -2.56 -18.49
CA VAL A 3 -8.61 -3.03 -19.85
C VAL A 3 -7.34 -3.21 -20.69
N LEU A 4 -6.36 -2.30 -20.50
CA LEU A 4 -5.05 -2.28 -21.16
C LEU A 4 -3.99 -3.21 -20.55
N ARG A 5 -3.69 -3.13 -19.24
CA ARG A 5 -2.49 -3.80 -18.69
C ARG A 5 -2.50 -5.34 -18.76
N LYS A 6 -3.58 -5.98 -19.22
CA LYS A 6 -3.64 -7.44 -19.49
C LYS A 6 -2.56 -7.95 -20.43
N HIS A 7 -1.92 -7.09 -21.24
CA HIS A 7 -0.98 -7.47 -22.30
C HIS A 7 0.41 -6.80 -22.22
N ILE A 8 0.78 -6.11 -21.13
CA ILE A 8 2.17 -5.66 -20.92
C ILE A 8 3.07 -6.92 -20.79
N PRO A 9 4.12 -7.09 -21.62
CA PRO A 9 4.97 -8.27 -21.54
C PRO A 9 5.84 -8.24 -20.28
N GLN A 10 5.73 -9.25 -19.42
CA GLN A 10 6.69 -9.44 -18.32
C GLN A 10 8.10 -9.59 -18.90
N GLY A 11 9.01 -8.69 -18.51
CA GLY A 11 10.41 -8.70 -18.94
C GLY A 11 11.08 -10.02 -18.62
N GLN A 12 11.61 -10.70 -19.64
CA GLN A 12 12.18 -12.04 -19.47
C GLN A 12 13.52 -11.97 -18.73
N THR A 13 13.70 -12.87 -17.76
CA THR A 13 14.99 -13.11 -17.09
C THR A 13 16.11 -13.39 -18.11
N PRO A 14 17.33 -12.84 -17.94
CA PRO A 14 18.39 -12.97 -18.91
C PRO A 14 18.87 -14.42 -19.06
N LEU A 15 18.92 -14.91 -20.30
CA LEU A 15 19.59 -16.17 -20.64
C LEU A 15 21.07 -15.91 -20.96
N PRO A 16 22.01 -16.76 -20.50
CA PRO A 16 23.44 -16.51 -20.62
C PRO A 16 24.02 -16.96 -21.97
N SER A 17 25.01 -16.22 -22.46
CA SER A 17 25.92 -16.63 -23.54
C SER A 17 27.39 -16.52 -23.09
N ARG A 18 28.26 -17.37 -23.65
CA ARG A 18 29.68 -17.52 -23.30
C ARG A 18 30.60 -17.02 -24.45
N PRO A 19 31.91 -16.82 -24.22
CA PRO A 19 32.72 -15.87 -24.99
C PRO A 19 33.53 -16.47 -26.16
N ASP A 20 34.16 -15.57 -26.92
CA ASP A 20 35.35 -15.74 -27.79
C ASP A 20 35.21 -16.64 -29.05
N SER A 21 35.93 -16.48 -30.17
CA SER A 21 36.83 -15.45 -30.79
C SER A 21 37.35 -16.06 -32.14
N PRO A 22 38.28 -15.47 -32.93
CA PRO A 22 38.26 -14.22 -33.73
C PRO A 22 38.16 -14.48 -35.25
N PHE A 23 38.20 -13.44 -36.11
CA PHE A 23 39.06 -13.31 -37.32
C PHE A 23 38.77 -12.03 -38.14
N ALA A 24 39.75 -11.57 -38.93
CA ALA A 24 39.73 -10.44 -39.89
C ALA A 24 40.83 -10.69 -40.97
N PRO A 25 41.12 -9.83 -41.98
CA PRO A 25 40.49 -8.55 -42.39
C PRO A 25 40.17 -8.48 -43.92
N HIS A 26 39.76 -7.31 -44.44
CA HIS A 26 40.08 -6.69 -45.76
C HIS A 26 39.01 -5.64 -46.17
N SER A 27 39.26 -4.66 -47.05
CA SER A 27 40.19 -3.51 -46.96
C SER A 27 40.08 -2.60 -48.20
N SER A 28 39.46 -1.41 -48.11
CA SER A 28 39.64 -0.31 -49.07
C SER A 28 39.11 1.03 -48.52
N GLY A 29 39.78 2.14 -48.87
CA GLY A 29 39.38 3.53 -48.55
C GLY A 29 39.08 4.33 -49.84
N PRO A 30 39.18 5.69 -49.87
CA PRO A 30 39.87 6.58 -48.92
C PRO A 30 39.04 7.78 -48.38
N LYS A 31 39.68 8.66 -47.58
CA LYS A 31 39.16 9.95 -47.09
C LYS A 31 39.26 11.07 -48.16
N PRO A 32 38.68 12.27 -47.94
CA PRO A 32 39.45 13.34 -47.28
C PRO A 32 38.65 14.22 -46.27
N THR A 33 39.35 15.20 -45.67
CA THR A 33 38.98 16.16 -44.59
C THR A 33 39.92 17.40 -44.71
N PRO A 34 39.74 18.57 -44.04
CA PRO A 34 38.58 19.17 -43.30
C PRO A 34 38.34 20.70 -43.58
N GLU A 35 37.35 21.31 -42.87
CA GLU A 35 37.31 22.73 -42.39
C GLU A 35 37.26 23.94 -43.37
N PRO A 36 37.01 25.22 -42.92
CA PRO A 36 36.11 25.72 -41.85
C PRO A 36 35.31 27.02 -42.25
N SER A 37 34.76 27.75 -41.26
CA SER A 37 34.27 29.17 -41.27
C SER A 37 32.84 29.43 -41.82
N GLN A 38 32.11 30.53 -41.48
CA GLN A 38 32.39 31.72 -40.65
C GLN A 38 31.09 32.37 -40.10
N PHE A 39 31.15 33.18 -39.02
CA PHE A 39 30.04 34.01 -38.47
C PHE A 39 30.56 35.42 -38.07
N PRO A 40 29.77 36.51 -38.19
CA PRO A 40 30.19 37.86 -37.79
C PRO A 40 29.51 38.47 -36.53
N ASN A 41 30.37 38.95 -35.63
CA ASN A 41 30.32 40.12 -34.70
C ASN A 41 29.55 41.39 -35.22
N LEU A 42 29.24 42.49 -34.49
CA LEU A 42 29.28 43.05 -33.09
C LEU A 42 28.29 44.29 -33.10
N VAL A 43 27.99 45.20 -32.14
CA VAL A 43 28.40 45.79 -30.81
C VAL A 43 27.05 46.16 -30.08
N ALA A 44 26.75 46.22 -28.77
CA ALA A 44 27.33 46.69 -27.47
C ALA A 44 27.10 48.20 -27.10
N GLU A 45 27.15 48.55 -25.80
CA GLU A 45 26.71 49.84 -25.13
C GLU A 45 25.18 50.07 -25.10
N GLY A 46 24.46 50.70 -24.15
CA GLY A 46 24.66 51.38 -22.84
C GLY A 46 23.30 52.02 -22.42
N SER A 47 22.99 52.64 -21.26
CA SER A 47 23.60 52.80 -19.91
C SER A 47 22.54 53.39 -18.92
N SER A 48 22.70 53.24 -17.58
CA SER A 48 21.81 53.80 -16.51
C SER A 48 22.21 55.24 -16.08
N PRO A 49 21.40 56.09 -15.36
CA PRO A 49 20.78 55.83 -14.03
C PRO A 49 19.43 56.57 -13.69
N HIS A 50 19.02 56.51 -12.40
CA HIS A 50 17.91 57.17 -11.66
C HIS A 50 17.95 58.74 -11.62
N PRO A 51 16.93 59.53 -11.13
CA PRO A 51 15.99 59.28 -10.00
C PRO A 51 14.55 59.88 -10.06
N SER A 52 13.84 59.86 -8.90
CA SER A 52 12.51 60.43 -8.52
C SER A 52 12.52 61.99 -8.34
N PRO A 53 11.47 62.75 -7.85
CA PRO A 53 10.37 62.41 -6.90
C PRO A 53 8.96 63.12 -7.04
N GLU A 54 8.06 62.80 -6.07
CA GLU A 54 7.04 63.66 -5.39
C GLU A 54 5.64 64.06 -5.97
N THR A 55 4.78 64.48 -5.02
CA THR A 55 3.29 64.66 -4.96
C THR A 55 2.86 66.16 -5.16
N PRO A 56 1.59 66.67 -4.98
CA PRO A 56 0.38 66.15 -4.28
C PRO A 56 -1.06 66.50 -4.80
N MET A 57 -2.09 65.94 -4.13
CA MET A 57 -3.48 66.45 -3.81
C MET A 57 -4.40 67.05 -4.93
N GLU A 58 -5.74 67.16 -4.83
CA GLU A 58 -6.75 66.98 -3.74
C GLU A 58 -8.16 66.66 -4.33
N GLU A 59 -9.10 66.18 -3.48
CA GLU A 59 -10.61 66.15 -3.55
C GLU A 59 -11.43 65.97 -4.88
N GLY A 60 -12.63 65.36 -4.88
CA GLY A 60 -13.39 64.70 -3.79
C GLY A 60 -14.83 64.28 -4.18
N ASN A 61 -15.45 63.40 -3.36
CA ASN A 61 -16.84 62.89 -3.37
C ASN A 61 -17.36 62.08 -4.60
N GLY A 62 -18.19 61.04 -4.43
CA GLY A 62 -18.59 60.35 -3.20
C GLY A 62 -19.87 59.51 -3.32
N ALA A 63 -19.83 58.24 -2.88
CA ALA A 63 -21.01 57.38 -2.66
C ALA A 63 -20.67 56.25 -1.66
N GLN A 64 -21.55 55.97 -0.68
CA GLN A 64 -21.37 54.92 0.34
C GLN A 64 -22.36 53.75 0.17
N PRO A 65 -21.98 52.52 0.56
CA PRO A 65 -22.92 51.40 0.71
C PRO A 65 -23.74 51.50 2.02
N PRO A 66 -24.91 50.84 2.11
CA PRO A 66 -25.81 50.94 3.26
C PRO A 66 -25.35 50.14 4.50
N PRO A 67 -25.82 50.51 5.72
CA PRO A 67 -25.36 49.94 6.99
C PRO A 67 -26.09 48.65 7.42
N LEU A 68 -25.45 47.91 8.34
CA LEU A 68 -26.07 46.83 9.12
C LEU A 68 -26.93 47.40 10.27
N PRO A 69 -28.01 46.70 10.70
CA PRO A 69 -28.82 47.11 11.85
C PRO A 69 -28.14 46.79 13.21
N PRO A 70 -28.49 47.52 14.29
CA PRO A 70 -27.96 47.32 15.64
C PRO A 70 -28.62 46.14 16.39
N PRO A 71 -28.08 45.72 17.56
CA PRO A 71 -28.65 44.65 18.38
C PRO A 71 -29.67 45.16 19.42
N ASP A 72 -30.76 44.40 19.62
CA ASP A 72 -31.74 44.61 20.70
C ASP A 72 -31.64 43.51 21.78
N ALA A 73 -31.74 43.93 23.05
CA ALA A 73 -31.90 43.12 24.26
C ALA A 73 -32.20 44.06 25.45
N PRO A 74 -32.66 43.60 26.64
CA PRO A 74 -33.14 42.27 27.02
C PRO A 74 -34.53 42.26 27.70
N GLU A 75 -35.22 41.11 27.74
CA GLU A 75 -36.28 40.75 28.71
C GLU A 75 -36.71 39.27 28.50
N ALA A 76 -37.29 38.53 29.44
CA ALA A 76 -36.89 38.27 30.83
C ALA A 76 -37.44 36.89 31.28
N GLU A 77 -36.67 36.18 32.12
CA GLU A 77 -36.99 35.01 32.96
C GLU A 77 -38.17 34.04 32.64
N GLY A 78 -37.85 32.75 32.47
CA GLY A 78 -38.80 31.63 32.44
C GLY A 78 -38.13 30.33 32.88
N HIS A 79 -38.50 29.79 34.05
CA HIS A 79 -37.71 28.81 34.81
C HIS A 79 -38.21 27.35 34.69
N LEU A 80 -37.43 26.41 35.25
CA LEU A 80 -37.66 24.95 35.40
C LEU A 80 -37.55 24.12 34.08
N ALA A 81 -36.68 23.11 33.93
CA ALA A 81 -36.22 22.00 34.78
C ALA A 81 -37.20 20.80 34.87
N LEU A 82 -36.77 19.64 34.34
CA LEU A 82 -37.50 18.37 34.40
C LEU A 82 -36.54 17.18 34.62
N VAL A 83 -36.51 16.66 35.85
CA VAL A 83 -35.95 15.37 36.28
C VAL A 83 -36.65 14.99 37.59
N PRO A 84 -36.96 13.71 37.88
CA PRO A 84 -37.51 12.65 37.02
C PRO A 84 -38.97 12.31 37.45
N MET A 85 -39.58 11.27 36.87
CA MET A 85 -40.56 10.44 37.58
C MET A 85 -40.38 8.98 37.18
N ASP A 86 -40.59 8.09 38.16
CA ASP A 86 -40.36 6.64 38.11
C ASP A 86 -41.25 5.96 39.19
N GLN A 87 -41.25 4.63 39.24
CA GLN A 87 -41.82 3.72 40.25
C GLN A 87 -43.33 3.37 40.23
N ASP A 88 -43.56 2.06 39.96
CA ASP A 88 -44.31 1.07 40.77
C ASP A 88 -45.84 1.22 41.00
N ALA A 89 -46.67 0.15 41.04
CA ALA A 89 -46.42 -1.15 41.69
C ALA A 89 -47.43 -2.28 41.31
N ALA A 90 -47.12 -3.52 41.75
CA ALA A 90 -48.01 -4.69 41.99
C ALA A 90 -48.68 -5.41 40.77
N ALA A 91 -49.04 -6.71 40.81
CA ALA A 91 -48.60 -7.89 41.60
C ALA A 91 -49.12 -9.22 40.96
N GLU A 92 -48.61 -10.38 41.38
CA GLU A 92 -49.01 -11.75 40.93
C GLU A 92 -50.07 -12.40 41.89
N PRO A 93 -50.33 -13.74 41.94
CA PRO A 93 -50.26 -14.86 40.96
C PRO A 93 -51.54 -15.77 40.95
N MET A 94 -51.54 -16.89 40.20
CA MET A 94 -51.82 -18.29 40.65
C MET A 94 -52.47 -19.24 39.60
N GLU A 95 -51.97 -20.49 39.56
CA GLU A 95 -52.68 -21.80 39.38
C GLU A 95 -53.56 -22.08 38.13
N ASP A 96 -53.62 -23.29 37.51
CA ASP A 96 -52.87 -24.57 37.65
C ASP A 96 -53.14 -25.46 36.38
N GLY A 97 -52.47 -26.60 36.21
CA GLY A 97 -52.97 -27.72 35.36
C GLY A 97 -52.03 -28.37 34.31
N ALA A 98 -51.62 -29.61 34.60
CA ALA A 98 -50.78 -30.57 33.83
C ALA A 98 -51.20 -30.88 32.35
N ALA A 99 -50.46 -31.63 31.49
CA ALA A 99 -49.51 -32.72 31.75
C ALA A 99 -48.61 -33.15 30.54
N GLY A 100 -47.40 -33.65 30.82
CA GLY A 100 -46.60 -34.59 30.00
C GLY A 100 -45.88 -34.05 28.73
N GLY A 101 -44.69 -34.55 28.33
CA GLY A 101 -43.74 -35.44 29.00
C GLY A 101 -42.90 -36.32 28.04
N ASP A 102 -41.57 -36.10 28.02
CA ASP A 102 -40.49 -36.98 27.48
C ASP A 102 -40.57 -37.48 26.00
N ALA A 103 -39.53 -38.09 25.39
CA ALA A 103 -38.08 -37.78 25.34
C ALA A 103 -37.41 -38.61 24.20
N ALA A 104 -36.28 -38.12 23.68
CA ALA A 104 -35.24 -38.85 22.90
C ALA A 104 -35.54 -39.47 21.50
N GLU A 105 -34.56 -39.24 20.61
CA GLU A 105 -33.91 -40.10 19.57
C GLU A 105 -34.33 -41.58 19.36
N PRO A 106 -34.12 -42.19 18.14
CA PRO A 106 -32.84 -42.15 17.41
C PRO A 106 -32.85 -42.21 15.85
N MET A 107 -31.65 -42.47 15.29
CA MET A 107 -31.25 -42.88 13.93
C MET A 107 -32.07 -44.08 13.34
N GLU A 108 -32.00 -44.47 12.06
CA GLU A 108 -30.82 -44.69 11.18
C GLU A 108 -31.15 -44.73 9.65
N GLU A 109 -30.31 -45.41 8.83
CA GLU A 109 -30.23 -45.43 7.34
C GLU A 109 -31.47 -46.05 6.62
N ASP A 110 -31.74 -45.94 5.30
CA ASP A 110 -30.89 -46.22 4.12
C ASP A 110 -31.51 -45.70 2.77
N ALA A 111 -30.89 -45.96 1.61
CA ALA A 111 -31.30 -45.54 0.24
C ALA A 111 -31.38 -46.76 -0.74
N PRO A 112 -31.37 -46.67 -2.10
CA PRO A 112 -31.66 -45.57 -3.06
C PRO A 112 -32.64 -45.99 -4.21
N THR A 113 -33.01 -45.10 -5.18
CA THR A 113 -33.07 -45.44 -6.64
C THR A 113 -33.43 -44.29 -7.64
N SER A 114 -32.73 -44.30 -8.79
CA SER A 114 -33.02 -43.83 -10.18
C SER A 114 -33.97 -42.67 -10.57
N SER A 115 -33.50 -41.97 -11.61
CA SER A 115 -34.09 -40.92 -12.48
C SER A 115 -35.12 -41.46 -13.53
N PRO A 116 -35.81 -40.67 -14.41
CA PRO A 116 -35.22 -39.73 -15.40
C PRO A 116 -36.02 -38.43 -15.76
N THR A 117 -35.40 -37.59 -16.60
CA THR A 117 -35.94 -36.35 -17.21
C THR A 117 -36.36 -36.52 -18.68
N PRO A 118 -37.27 -35.67 -19.22
CA PRO A 118 -37.69 -35.69 -20.63
C PRO A 118 -36.80 -34.87 -21.58
N SER A 119 -37.03 -35.00 -22.89
CA SER A 119 -36.18 -34.53 -24.00
C SER A 119 -36.84 -33.47 -24.91
N ALA A 120 -36.03 -32.83 -25.77
CA ALA A 120 -36.46 -31.90 -26.81
C ALA A 120 -36.43 -32.54 -28.22
N PRO A 121 -37.24 -32.08 -29.20
CA PRO A 121 -37.35 -32.66 -30.54
C PRO A 121 -36.31 -32.15 -31.56
N SER A 122 -36.28 -32.76 -32.74
CA SER A 122 -35.35 -32.47 -33.85
C SER A 122 -36.05 -32.58 -35.22
N ALA A 123 -35.61 -31.79 -36.21
CA ALA A 123 -35.97 -31.89 -37.64
C ALA A 123 -34.83 -31.30 -38.52
N THR A 124 -34.73 -31.71 -39.79
CA THR A 124 -33.45 -31.65 -40.55
C THR A 124 -33.55 -31.31 -42.05
N ALA A 125 -32.70 -30.38 -42.52
CA ALA A 125 -32.13 -30.23 -43.88
C ALA A 125 -30.94 -29.22 -43.77
N ALA A 126 -29.76 -29.28 -44.40
CA ALA A 126 -29.30 -29.76 -45.73
C ALA A 126 -29.69 -28.77 -46.87
N VAL A 127 -28.81 -28.23 -47.72
CA VAL A 127 -27.35 -28.38 -48.02
C VAL A 127 -26.75 -26.93 -48.11
N ASP A 128 -25.48 -26.55 -48.38
CA ASP A 128 -24.25 -27.18 -48.91
C ASP A 128 -22.96 -26.42 -48.44
N ASP A 129 -21.79 -26.64 -49.06
CA ASP A 129 -20.44 -26.21 -48.62
C ASP A 129 -19.81 -25.00 -49.39
N SER A 130 -18.88 -24.27 -48.75
CA SER A 130 -17.52 -24.01 -49.28
C SER A 130 -16.67 -23.03 -48.43
N THR A 131 -15.34 -23.11 -48.59
CA THR A 131 -14.28 -22.16 -48.12
C THR A 131 -13.76 -22.23 -46.67
N VAL A 132 -13.29 -23.42 -46.29
CA VAL A 132 -12.17 -23.72 -45.36
C VAL A 132 -11.42 -22.53 -44.70
N ALA A 133 -11.59 -22.36 -43.39
CA ALA A 133 -10.70 -21.57 -42.52
C ALA A 133 -9.82 -22.47 -41.61
N ARG A 134 -8.54 -22.12 -41.43
CA ARG A 134 -7.54 -22.99 -40.76
C ARG A 134 -7.66 -22.94 -39.22
N LYS A 135 -8.08 -24.05 -38.60
CA LYS A 135 -8.11 -24.23 -37.13
C LYS A 135 -6.71 -24.06 -36.50
N ARG A 136 -6.49 -22.97 -35.74
CA ARG A 136 -5.37 -22.86 -34.78
C ARG A 136 -5.78 -23.40 -33.41
N ARG A 137 -4.82 -23.99 -32.70
CA ARG A 137 -5.04 -24.91 -31.55
C ARG A 137 -5.24 -24.13 -30.24
N ARG A 138 -6.49 -23.95 -29.80
CA ARG A 138 -6.85 -23.31 -28.51
C ARG A 138 -6.25 -24.10 -27.34
N ARG A 139 -5.22 -23.57 -26.66
CA ARG A 139 -4.66 -24.19 -25.44
C ARG A 139 -5.75 -24.17 -24.34
N LYS A 140 -6.11 -25.33 -23.79
CA LYS A 140 -6.90 -25.41 -22.55
C LYS A 140 -6.07 -24.79 -21.42
N LYS A 141 -6.58 -23.73 -20.77
CA LYS A 141 -6.21 -23.47 -19.37
C LYS A 141 -6.90 -24.53 -18.52
N GLN A 142 -6.14 -25.31 -17.75
CA GLN A 142 -6.65 -26.17 -16.69
C GLN A 142 -5.97 -25.75 -15.39
N PHE A 143 -6.75 -25.20 -14.47
CA PHE A 143 -6.48 -25.27 -13.04
C PHE A 143 -7.51 -26.23 -12.44
N PRO A 144 -7.12 -27.13 -11.52
CA PRO A 144 -8.05 -28.04 -10.88
C PRO A 144 -8.94 -27.30 -9.88
N GLY A 145 -10.10 -27.87 -9.58
CA GLY A 145 -10.88 -27.50 -8.40
C GLY A 145 -10.17 -27.91 -7.10
N MET A 146 -10.74 -27.49 -5.97
CA MET A 146 -10.21 -27.73 -4.62
C MET A 146 -9.86 -29.21 -4.38
N ILE A 147 -8.65 -29.46 -3.86
CA ILE A 147 -8.18 -30.80 -3.49
C ILE A 147 -8.58 -31.07 -2.02
N PRO A 148 -9.25 -32.19 -1.70
CA PRO A 148 -9.55 -32.56 -0.32
C PRO A 148 -8.29 -32.89 0.50
N THR A 149 -8.30 -32.51 1.78
CA THR A 149 -7.19 -32.75 2.72
C THR A 149 -7.08 -34.24 3.10
N ALA A 150 -6.05 -34.91 2.59
CA ALA A 150 -5.67 -36.27 2.99
C ALA A 150 -4.14 -36.40 3.00
N GLY A 151 -3.52 -36.23 4.17
CA GLY A 151 -2.08 -36.03 4.29
C GLY A 151 -1.22 -37.30 4.37
N VAL A 152 0.07 -37.15 4.07
CA VAL A 152 1.23 -37.91 4.61
C VAL A 152 2.45 -36.98 4.45
N ARG A 153 3.14 -36.64 5.54
CA ARG A 153 4.38 -35.83 5.49
C ARG A 153 5.62 -36.64 5.82
N VAL A 154 6.66 -36.53 4.99
CA VAL A 154 8.04 -36.88 5.37
C VAL A 154 9.03 -35.92 4.69
N LEU A 155 9.51 -34.91 5.41
CA LEU A 155 10.70 -34.14 5.00
C LEU A 155 11.92 -35.08 5.04
N ARG A 156 12.52 -35.39 3.88
CA ARG A 156 13.60 -36.39 3.81
C ARG A 156 14.76 -35.91 2.93
N ALA A 157 15.58 -35.03 3.47
CA ALA A 157 17.00 -35.01 3.09
C ALA A 157 17.66 -36.27 3.68
N SER A 158 18.38 -37.02 2.86
CA SER A 158 19.20 -38.16 3.33
C SER A 158 20.53 -37.65 3.87
N SER A 159 20.90 -38.06 5.08
CA SER A 159 22.19 -37.76 5.68
C SER A 159 23.34 -38.35 4.87
N SER A 160 24.15 -37.49 4.24
CA SER A 160 25.49 -37.82 3.75
C SER A 160 26.42 -36.63 4.01
N SER A 161 27.44 -36.84 4.85
CA SER A 161 28.32 -35.79 5.36
C SER A 161 29.40 -35.36 4.37
N GLY A 162 29.57 -34.05 4.23
CA GLY A 162 30.87 -33.41 3.93
C GLY A 162 31.35 -33.40 2.48
N ALA A 163 31.29 -32.22 1.85
CA ALA A 163 32.30 -31.70 0.92
C ALA A 163 32.16 -30.17 0.78
N THR A 164 33.25 -29.47 0.51
CA THR A 164 33.30 -28.02 0.26
C THR A 164 32.98 -27.67 -1.20
N ALA A 165 32.96 -26.36 -1.51
CA ALA A 165 32.54 -25.83 -2.81
C ALA A 165 33.58 -25.95 -3.94
N ALA A 166 33.12 -25.56 -5.15
CA ALA A 166 33.85 -25.33 -6.41
C ALA A 166 34.11 -26.51 -7.37
N HIS A 167 34.02 -26.18 -8.66
CA HIS A 167 34.40 -26.92 -9.88
C HIS A 167 34.10 -28.44 -10.01
N LEU A 168 33.26 -28.78 -10.99
CA LEU A 168 33.75 -29.31 -12.28
C LEU A 168 32.63 -29.36 -13.35
N ALA A 169 33.02 -29.49 -14.62
CA ALA A 169 32.10 -29.68 -15.74
C ALA A 169 32.16 -31.13 -16.28
N GLY A 170 31.01 -31.68 -16.70
CA GLY A 170 30.94 -32.75 -17.70
C GLY A 170 31.30 -34.18 -17.28
N ILE A 171 30.48 -34.84 -16.45
CA ILE A 171 30.45 -36.32 -16.30
C ILE A 171 28.97 -36.79 -16.42
N PRO A 172 28.66 -37.90 -17.11
CA PRO A 172 27.30 -38.19 -17.60
C PRO A 172 26.28 -38.65 -16.54
N ARG A 173 25.00 -38.42 -16.87
CA ARG A 173 23.82 -38.80 -16.06
C ARG A 173 23.80 -40.31 -15.72
N ARG A 174 24.05 -40.67 -14.45
CA ARG A 174 23.51 -41.92 -13.89
C ARG A 174 21.97 -41.83 -13.87
N ARG A 175 21.28 -42.86 -14.36
CA ARG A 175 19.81 -42.97 -14.28
C ARG A 175 19.41 -43.21 -12.82
N GLY A 176 18.92 -42.17 -12.14
CA GLY A 176 18.19 -42.34 -10.89
C GLY A 176 16.89 -43.14 -11.09
N ARG A 177 16.36 -43.74 -10.02
CA ARG A 177 15.01 -44.31 -10.03
C ARG A 177 14.00 -43.21 -10.41
N PRO A 178 12.90 -43.54 -11.13
CA PRO A 178 11.80 -42.60 -11.30
C PRO A 178 11.25 -42.22 -9.91
N PRO A 179 10.86 -40.95 -9.70
CA PRO A 179 10.27 -40.51 -8.43
C PRO A 179 8.96 -41.26 -8.16
N THR A 180 8.67 -41.54 -6.89
CA THR A 180 7.44 -42.24 -6.52
C THR A 180 6.24 -41.31 -6.63
N ASN A 181 5.04 -41.87 -6.78
CA ASN A 181 3.79 -41.09 -6.78
C ASN A 181 3.67 -40.21 -5.51
N SER A 182 4.21 -40.67 -4.37
CA SER A 182 4.29 -39.90 -3.13
C SER A 182 5.25 -38.70 -3.21
N SER A 183 6.45 -38.84 -3.79
CA SER A 183 7.39 -37.70 -3.88
C SER A 183 6.97 -36.69 -4.97
N LEU A 184 6.35 -37.16 -6.05
CA LEU A 184 5.70 -36.29 -7.05
C LEU A 184 4.50 -35.53 -6.49
N ARG A 185 3.76 -36.13 -5.56
CA ARG A 185 2.64 -35.47 -4.87
C ARG A 185 3.14 -34.40 -3.90
N LEU A 186 4.10 -34.73 -3.03
CA LEU A 186 4.68 -33.79 -2.06
C LEU A 186 5.32 -32.57 -2.74
N ALA A 187 5.99 -32.75 -3.88
CA ALA A 187 6.53 -31.64 -4.66
C ALA A 187 5.42 -30.66 -5.11
N ARG A 188 4.33 -31.17 -5.68
CA ARG A 188 3.18 -30.35 -6.11
C ARG A 188 2.45 -29.66 -4.96
N GLU A 189 2.41 -30.29 -3.79
CA GLU A 189 1.85 -29.70 -2.57
C GLU A 189 2.72 -28.52 -2.12
N LEU A 190 4.05 -28.67 -2.08
CA LEU A 190 4.99 -27.58 -1.79
C LEU A 190 4.95 -26.46 -2.85
N ASP A 191 4.87 -26.78 -4.15
CA ASP A 191 4.70 -25.80 -5.23
C ASP A 191 3.43 -24.97 -5.02
N SER A 192 2.34 -25.60 -4.57
CA SER A 192 1.07 -24.94 -4.28
C SER A 192 1.14 -24.09 -3.00
N GLU A 193 1.80 -24.55 -1.95
CA GLU A 193 2.02 -23.79 -0.70
C GLU A 193 2.87 -22.53 -0.96
N ALA A 194 3.94 -22.66 -1.76
CA ALA A 194 4.76 -21.54 -2.20
C ALA A 194 3.98 -20.54 -3.06
N THR A 195 3.11 -21.02 -3.95
CA THR A 195 2.21 -20.17 -4.77
C THR A 195 1.21 -19.39 -3.89
N ILE A 196 0.70 -20.00 -2.82
CA ILE A 196 -0.18 -19.33 -1.85
C ILE A 196 0.60 -18.30 -1.02
N ALA A 197 1.85 -18.57 -0.65
CA ALA A 197 2.70 -17.63 0.07
C ALA A 197 3.05 -16.40 -0.79
N LEU A 198 3.39 -16.60 -2.07
CA LEU A 198 3.56 -15.53 -3.07
C LEU A 198 2.31 -14.66 -3.18
N ALA A 199 1.12 -15.28 -3.31
CA ALA A 199 -0.15 -14.55 -3.33
C ALA A 199 -0.45 -13.82 -2.00
N ALA A 200 0.09 -14.28 -0.87
CA ALA A 200 -0.01 -13.61 0.42
C ALA A 200 1.03 -12.49 0.63
N GLY A 201 1.92 -12.24 -0.34
CA GLY A 201 2.93 -11.16 -0.30
C GLY A 201 4.33 -11.59 0.18
N PHE A 202 4.58 -12.88 0.35
CA PHE A 202 5.89 -13.41 0.76
C PHE A 202 6.71 -13.95 -0.42
N PRO A 203 8.03 -13.73 -0.47
CA PRO A 203 8.89 -14.50 -1.37
C PRO A 203 8.85 -16.01 -1.03
N ALA A 204 8.95 -16.85 -2.06
CA ALA A 204 8.74 -18.29 -1.94
C ALA A 204 9.86 -19.02 -1.17
N ASP A 205 11.10 -18.56 -1.33
CA ASP A 205 12.35 -19.22 -0.99
C ASP A 205 13.32 -18.36 -0.15
N THR A 206 12.92 -17.13 0.20
CA THR A 206 13.64 -16.23 1.12
C THR A 206 12.74 -15.72 2.24
N LEU A 207 13.33 -15.16 3.29
CA LEU A 207 12.61 -14.40 4.32
C LEU A 207 12.25 -13.01 3.78
N SER A 208 11.12 -12.46 4.21
CA SER A 208 10.84 -11.03 4.03
C SER A 208 11.66 -10.16 5.00
N GLU A 209 11.75 -8.86 4.71
CA GLU A 209 12.40 -7.88 5.58
C GLU A 209 11.74 -7.82 6.97
N ASP A 210 10.41 -7.95 7.04
CA ASP A 210 9.66 -8.05 8.30
C ASP A 210 10.01 -9.32 9.09
N GLU A 211 10.14 -10.47 8.42
CA GLU A 211 10.55 -11.73 9.06
C GLU A 211 11.98 -11.65 9.63
N VAL A 212 12.88 -10.98 8.91
CA VAL A 212 14.25 -10.68 9.38
C VAL A 212 14.21 -9.70 10.57
N ALA A 213 13.46 -8.60 10.46
CA ALA A 213 13.36 -7.57 11.52
C ALA A 213 12.58 -8.05 12.77
N ALA A 214 11.79 -9.12 12.65
CA ALA A 214 11.15 -9.83 13.76
C ALA A 214 12.02 -10.95 14.36
N ALA A 215 13.18 -11.25 13.76
CA ALA A 215 14.10 -12.32 14.16
C ALA A 215 13.42 -13.70 14.32
N VAL A 216 12.61 -14.09 13.32
CA VAL A 216 11.82 -15.35 13.36
C VAL A 216 12.68 -16.62 13.43
N ILE A 217 13.97 -16.53 13.11
CA ILE A 217 14.99 -17.55 13.33
C ILE A 217 16.27 -16.89 13.89
N PRO A 218 17.05 -17.57 14.74
CA PRO A 218 18.21 -16.98 15.43
C PRO A 218 19.44 -16.79 14.52
N LEU A 219 19.50 -17.49 13.39
CA LEU A 219 20.57 -17.37 12.39
C LEU A 219 19.96 -17.44 10.99
N ILE A 220 20.34 -16.51 10.12
CA ILE A 220 19.88 -16.44 8.73
C ILE A 220 20.72 -17.40 7.87
N GLY A 221 20.07 -18.08 6.94
CA GLY A 221 20.64 -19.14 6.10
C GLY A 221 20.57 -20.54 6.72
N GLY A 222 21.14 -21.52 6.01
CA GLY A 222 21.20 -22.90 6.46
C GLY A 222 19.85 -23.64 6.51
N ALA A 223 19.81 -24.73 7.28
CA ALA A 223 18.66 -25.64 7.32
C ALA A 223 17.42 -25.04 8.00
N ASP A 224 17.60 -24.24 9.05
CA ASP A 224 16.46 -23.70 9.81
C ASP A 224 15.69 -22.62 9.05
N GLN A 225 16.35 -21.82 8.21
CA GLN A 225 15.65 -20.95 7.26
C GLN A 225 14.82 -21.79 6.27
N ALA A 226 15.41 -22.81 5.64
CA ALA A 226 14.70 -23.66 4.69
C ALA A 226 13.49 -24.38 5.32
N ASN A 227 13.64 -24.87 6.55
CA ASN A 227 12.55 -25.49 7.33
C ASN A 227 11.48 -24.45 7.72
N TYR A 228 11.88 -23.27 8.19
CA TYR A 228 10.97 -22.18 8.54
C TYR A 228 10.11 -21.76 7.35
N LEU A 229 10.69 -21.60 6.15
CA LEU A 229 9.96 -21.20 4.95
C LEU A 229 8.88 -22.22 4.57
N VAL A 230 9.19 -23.51 4.64
CA VAL A 230 8.20 -24.59 4.44
C VAL A 230 7.10 -24.55 5.52
N VAL A 231 7.45 -24.26 6.77
CA VAL A 231 6.48 -24.12 7.87
C VAL A 231 5.58 -22.90 7.67
N ARG A 232 6.13 -21.73 7.31
CA ARG A 232 5.39 -20.48 7.02
C ARG A 232 4.45 -20.66 5.83
N ASN A 233 4.94 -21.19 4.72
CA ASN A 233 4.15 -21.44 3.51
C ASN A 233 2.99 -22.41 3.81
N HIS A 234 3.24 -23.46 4.61
CA HIS A 234 2.19 -24.39 5.01
C HIS A 234 1.13 -23.77 5.93
N ILE A 235 1.51 -22.96 6.93
CA ILE A 235 0.55 -22.30 7.83
C ILE A 235 -0.35 -21.33 7.05
N LEU A 236 0.23 -20.57 6.11
CA LEU A 236 -0.52 -19.73 5.16
C LEU A 236 -1.50 -20.55 4.32
N ALA A 237 -1.08 -21.70 3.77
CA ALA A 237 -1.93 -22.57 2.97
C ALA A 237 -3.07 -23.21 3.77
N LEU A 238 -2.80 -23.68 5.00
CA LEU A 238 -3.84 -24.18 5.91
C LEU A 238 -4.93 -23.13 6.12
N TRP A 239 -4.56 -21.91 6.52
CA TRP A 239 -5.55 -20.87 6.80
C TRP A 239 -6.27 -20.38 5.52
N ARG A 240 -5.56 -20.18 4.41
CA ARG A 240 -6.17 -19.79 3.12
C ARG A 240 -7.11 -20.86 2.55
N SER A 241 -6.97 -22.14 2.95
CA SER A 241 -7.89 -23.21 2.57
C SER A 241 -9.28 -23.08 3.22
N ASN A 242 -9.32 -22.62 4.47
CA ASN A 242 -10.56 -22.33 5.21
C ASN A 242 -10.42 -21.05 6.06
N PRO A 243 -10.58 -19.85 5.48
CA PRO A 243 -10.50 -18.59 6.22
C PRO A 243 -11.73 -18.32 7.10
N LEU A 244 -12.69 -19.26 7.17
CA LEU A 244 -13.85 -19.22 8.08
C LEU A 244 -13.54 -19.83 9.45
N SER A 245 -12.29 -20.26 9.70
CA SER A 245 -11.86 -20.85 10.96
C SER A 245 -10.42 -20.43 11.29
N PRO A 246 -10.12 -20.09 12.54
CA PRO A 246 -8.75 -19.76 12.93
C PRO A 246 -7.86 -21.02 12.94
N VAL A 247 -6.62 -20.87 12.47
CA VAL A 247 -5.57 -21.90 12.60
C VAL A 247 -4.75 -21.60 13.85
N ALA A 248 -4.76 -22.54 14.81
CA ALA A 248 -3.93 -22.48 16.00
C ALA A 248 -2.58 -23.20 15.81
N ALA A 249 -1.56 -22.83 16.58
CA ALA A 249 -0.20 -23.37 16.44
C ALA A 249 -0.13 -24.90 16.61
N ASN A 250 -0.96 -25.48 17.50
CA ASN A 250 -1.08 -26.92 17.70
C ASN A 250 -1.73 -27.63 16.49
N ALA A 251 -2.74 -27.05 15.86
CA ALA A 251 -3.36 -27.56 14.64
C ALA A 251 -2.39 -27.53 13.45
N ALA A 252 -1.57 -26.49 13.32
CA ALA A 252 -0.46 -26.47 12.36
C ALA A 252 0.57 -27.58 12.68
N LEU A 253 1.02 -27.66 13.94
CA LEU A 253 1.99 -28.65 14.42
C LEU A 253 1.53 -30.09 14.23
N ALA A 254 0.23 -30.39 14.30
CA ALA A 254 -0.31 -31.74 14.11
C ALA A 254 0.02 -32.37 12.73
N SER A 255 0.39 -31.57 11.73
CA SER A 255 0.87 -32.04 10.43
C SER A 255 2.39 -31.92 10.24
N ILE A 256 3.09 -31.26 11.16
CA ILE A 256 4.53 -30.97 11.14
C ILE A 256 5.24 -31.95 12.09
N ARG A 257 6.54 -32.17 11.94
CA ARG A 257 7.28 -32.96 12.93
C ARG A 257 7.51 -32.16 14.21
N ALA A 258 7.40 -32.83 15.35
CA ALA A 258 7.64 -32.24 16.67
C ALA A 258 9.02 -31.56 16.81
N GLU A 259 10.05 -32.05 16.10
CA GLU A 259 11.39 -31.45 16.06
C GLU A 259 11.42 -30.01 15.53
N HIS A 260 10.41 -29.59 14.75
CA HIS A 260 10.28 -28.23 14.24
C HIS A 260 9.31 -27.36 15.05
N ALA A 261 8.79 -27.82 16.20
CA ALA A 261 7.83 -27.06 17.01
C ALA A 261 8.24 -25.60 17.32
N PRO A 262 9.51 -25.26 17.58
CA PRO A 262 9.94 -23.87 17.72
C PRO A 262 9.71 -23.02 16.46
N LEU A 263 9.95 -23.58 15.27
CA LEU A 263 9.70 -22.91 13.99
C LEU A 263 8.19 -22.72 13.74
N VAL A 264 7.36 -23.68 14.17
CA VAL A 264 5.89 -23.55 14.11
C VAL A 264 5.42 -22.42 15.02
N ALA A 265 5.95 -22.33 16.24
CA ALA A 265 5.61 -21.25 17.17
C ALA A 265 6.06 -19.88 16.64
N ALA A 266 7.28 -19.77 16.11
CA ALA A 266 7.80 -18.54 15.52
C ALA A 266 6.98 -18.07 14.31
N ALA A 267 6.74 -18.96 13.33
CA ALA A 267 5.96 -18.65 12.14
C ALA A 267 4.49 -18.34 12.47
N HIS A 268 3.85 -19.11 13.36
CA HIS A 268 2.46 -18.86 13.77
C HIS A 268 2.29 -17.53 14.51
N SER A 269 3.22 -17.21 15.41
CA SER A 269 3.27 -15.93 16.12
C SER A 269 3.46 -14.77 15.15
N PHE A 270 4.48 -14.83 14.28
CA PHE A 270 4.73 -13.81 13.27
C PHE A 270 3.53 -13.56 12.35
N LEU A 271 2.96 -14.63 11.78
CA LEU A 271 1.82 -14.54 10.86
C LEU A 271 0.54 -14.04 11.54
N SER A 272 0.38 -14.27 12.85
CA SER A 272 -0.76 -13.76 13.62
C SER A 272 -0.56 -12.29 14.02
N ASP A 273 0.59 -11.93 14.58
CA ASP A 273 0.91 -10.55 14.98
C ASP A 273 0.83 -9.57 13.80
N HIS A 274 1.18 -10.00 12.58
CA HIS A 274 1.13 -9.18 11.36
C HIS A 274 -0.14 -9.39 10.50
N ALA A 275 -1.16 -10.11 11.02
CA ALA A 275 -2.44 -10.34 10.34
C ALA A 275 -2.35 -10.99 8.94
N TYR A 276 -1.41 -11.93 8.73
CA TYR A 276 -1.34 -12.75 7.51
C TYR A 276 -2.22 -14.01 7.59
N ILE A 277 -2.50 -14.49 8.80
CA ILE A 277 -3.50 -15.52 9.13
C ILE A 277 -4.46 -14.97 10.20
N ASN A 278 -5.56 -15.68 10.43
CA ASN A 278 -6.51 -15.41 11.53
C ASN A 278 -7.08 -13.97 11.55
N PHE A 279 -7.05 -13.26 10.42
CA PHE A 279 -7.55 -11.90 10.30
C PHE A 279 -8.99 -11.86 9.75
N GLY A 280 -9.61 -10.68 9.89
CA GLY A 280 -10.87 -10.35 9.23
C GLY A 280 -12.09 -10.48 10.13
N LEU A 281 -13.15 -11.09 9.60
CA LEU A 281 -14.53 -10.94 10.11
C LEU A 281 -15.35 -12.24 10.15
N ALA A 282 -14.73 -13.41 10.03
CA ALA A 282 -15.45 -14.66 10.28
C ALA A 282 -15.90 -14.73 11.76
N PRO A 283 -17.11 -15.21 12.09
CA PRO A 283 -17.59 -15.24 13.48
C PRO A 283 -16.63 -15.95 14.44
N SER A 284 -16.04 -17.07 14.00
CA SER A 284 -15.03 -17.87 14.71
C SER A 284 -13.69 -17.17 14.97
N ILE A 285 -13.39 -16.11 14.21
CA ILE A 285 -12.19 -15.26 14.36
C ILE A 285 -12.52 -14.07 15.26
N VAL A 286 -13.68 -13.44 15.08
CA VAL A 286 -14.15 -12.32 15.90
C VAL A 286 -14.48 -12.78 17.34
N SER A 287 -14.86 -14.04 17.54
CA SER A 287 -15.09 -14.65 18.85
C SER A 287 -13.81 -15.12 19.58
N LEU A 288 -12.61 -14.89 19.03
CA LEU A 288 -11.38 -15.22 19.73
C LEU A 288 -11.18 -14.29 20.95
N PRO A 289 -10.72 -14.82 22.10
CA PRO A 289 -10.33 -13.96 23.21
C PRO A 289 -9.12 -13.10 22.80
N PRO A 290 -9.07 -11.81 23.16
CA PRO A 290 -7.91 -10.97 22.91
C PRO A 290 -6.63 -11.57 23.50
N ILE A 291 -5.52 -11.47 22.75
CA ILE A 291 -4.19 -11.83 23.25
C ILE A 291 -3.85 -10.90 24.42
N PRO A 292 -3.22 -11.41 25.51
CA PRO A 292 -2.82 -10.56 26.64
C PRO A 292 -1.97 -9.36 26.21
N PRO A 293 -2.25 -8.16 26.74
CA PRO A 293 -1.54 -6.94 26.35
C PRO A 293 -0.06 -6.99 26.75
N PRO A 294 0.83 -6.22 26.10
CA PRO A 294 2.25 -6.20 26.42
C PRO A 294 2.59 -5.48 27.74
N SER A 295 1.60 -4.92 28.44
CA SER A 295 1.72 -4.30 29.77
C SER A 295 0.38 -4.31 30.50
N HIS A 296 0.42 -4.12 31.82
CA HIS A 296 -0.73 -3.78 32.64
C HIS A 296 -0.49 -2.40 33.29
N PRO A 297 -1.38 -1.40 33.12
CA PRO A 297 -2.59 -1.42 32.30
C PRO A 297 -2.29 -1.62 30.79
N PRO A 298 -3.31 -2.04 30.00
CA PRO A 298 -3.14 -2.23 28.56
C PRO A 298 -2.79 -0.91 27.87
N PRO A 299 -1.83 -0.87 26.92
CA PRO A 299 -1.49 0.35 26.22
C PRO A 299 -2.66 0.89 25.40
N SER A 300 -2.73 2.22 25.31
CA SER A 300 -3.79 2.93 24.62
C SER A 300 -3.34 3.56 23.30
N VAL A 301 -4.18 3.43 22.26
CA VAL A 301 -3.90 3.90 20.91
C VAL A 301 -5.04 4.79 20.41
N LEU A 302 -4.69 6.01 19.99
CA LEU A 302 -5.59 6.93 19.30
C LEU A 302 -5.39 6.82 17.79
N ILE A 303 -6.41 6.44 17.04
CA ILE A 303 -6.35 6.31 15.59
C ILE A 303 -7.06 7.52 14.98
N VAL A 304 -6.39 8.29 14.13
CA VAL A 304 -7.00 9.43 13.43
C VAL A 304 -7.48 8.99 12.05
N GLY A 305 -8.79 9.01 11.83
CA GLY A 305 -9.45 8.53 10.62
C GLY A 305 -10.03 7.11 10.73
N ALA A 306 -11.28 6.94 10.31
CA ALA A 306 -12.02 5.67 10.24
C ALA A 306 -12.11 5.11 8.81
N GLY A 307 -11.08 5.31 7.99
CA GLY A 307 -10.91 4.62 6.70
C GLY A 307 -10.49 3.16 6.88
N PHE A 308 -10.35 2.38 5.80
CA PHE A 308 -9.93 0.97 5.91
C PHE A 308 -8.62 0.75 6.66
N ALA A 309 -7.65 1.67 6.55
CA ALA A 309 -6.41 1.61 7.34
C ALA A 309 -6.68 1.70 8.85
N GLY A 310 -7.38 2.75 9.29
CA GLY A 310 -7.72 2.95 10.71
C GLY A 310 -8.63 1.85 11.27
N LEU A 311 -9.61 1.38 10.50
CA LEU A 311 -10.50 0.28 10.89
C LEU A 311 -9.76 -1.07 11.00
N ALA A 312 -8.90 -1.39 10.03
CA ALA A 312 -8.10 -2.62 10.06
C ALA A 312 -7.12 -2.63 11.25
N ALA A 313 -6.42 -1.51 11.46
CA ALA A 313 -5.55 -1.32 12.62
C ALA A 313 -6.32 -1.44 13.94
N ALA A 314 -7.50 -0.80 14.05
CA ALA A 314 -8.30 -0.82 15.26
C ALA A 314 -8.71 -2.22 15.69
N ARG A 315 -9.29 -3.01 14.76
CA ARG A 315 -9.70 -4.38 15.05
C ARG A 315 -8.52 -5.25 15.46
N HIS A 316 -7.39 -5.13 14.75
CA HIS A 316 -6.21 -5.95 15.02
C HIS A 316 -5.58 -5.61 16.38
N LEU A 317 -5.42 -4.31 16.68
CA LEU A 317 -4.96 -3.84 18.00
C LEU A 317 -5.89 -4.28 19.13
N MET A 318 -7.22 -4.24 18.93
CA MET A 318 -8.19 -4.75 19.91
C MET A 318 -8.05 -6.27 20.13
N SER A 319 -7.84 -7.07 19.07
CA SER A 319 -7.55 -8.52 19.22
C SER A 319 -6.18 -8.81 19.85
N LEU A 320 -5.25 -7.85 19.83
CA LEU A 320 -3.97 -7.90 20.52
C LEU A 320 -4.00 -7.23 21.91
N GLY A 321 -5.19 -7.00 22.46
CA GLY A 321 -5.40 -6.55 23.85
C GLY A 321 -5.25 -5.05 24.10
N PHE A 322 -5.08 -4.22 23.07
CA PHE A 322 -4.90 -2.77 23.22
C PHE A 322 -6.22 -2.03 23.45
N LYS A 323 -6.15 -0.93 24.20
CA LYS A 323 -7.27 0.00 24.36
C LYS A 323 -7.30 0.99 23.19
N VAL A 324 -8.22 0.82 22.24
CA VAL A 324 -8.29 1.62 21.02
C VAL A 324 -9.45 2.61 21.03
N ALA A 325 -9.24 3.81 20.46
CA ALA A 325 -10.29 4.72 20.05
C ALA A 325 -9.96 5.36 18.69
N ILE A 326 -10.94 5.44 17.78
CA ILE A 326 -10.81 6.18 16.52
C ILE A 326 -11.43 7.57 16.65
N VAL A 327 -10.74 8.59 16.15
CA VAL A 327 -11.19 9.98 16.05
C VAL A 327 -11.44 10.28 14.55
N GLU A 328 -12.69 10.52 14.16
CA GLU A 328 -13.10 10.69 12.76
C GLU A 328 -13.78 12.05 12.54
N GLY A 329 -13.30 12.83 11.56
CA GLY A 329 -13.80 14.17 11.26
C GLY A 329 -15.18 14.18 10.60
N ARG A 330 -15.53 13.14 9.84
CA ARG A 330 -16.83 12.95 9.19
C ARG A 330 -17.87 12.42 10.17
N LEU A 331 -19.15 12.49 9.77
CA LEU A 331 -20.27 11.83 10.45
C LEU A 331 -20.50 10.38 9.98
N ARG A 332 -19.47 9.72 9.41
CA ARG A 332 -19.51 8.34 8.92
C ARG A 332 -18.10 7.73 8.86
N PRO A 333 -17.97 6.40 8.96
CA PRO A 333 -16.72 5.69 8.68
C PRO A 333 -16.46 5.57 7.16
N GLY A 334 -15.36 4.92 6.81
CA GLY A 334 -14.97 4.51 5.45
C GLY A 334 -14.13 5.53 4.67
N GLY A 335 -14.20 6.82 5.02
CA GLY A 335 -13.44 7.86 4.33
C GLY A 335 -13.72 7.88 2.82
N ARG A 336 -12.72 7.53 2.02
CA ARG A 336 -12.78 7.39 0.54
C ARG A 336 -13.47 6.10 0.03
N VAL A 337 -13.90 5.21 0.90
CA VAL A 337 -14.82 4.09 0.56
C VAL A 337 -16.22 4.47 1.02
N PHE A 338 -17.08 4.82 0.06
CA PHE A 338 -18.39 5.40 0.33
C PHE A 338 -19.43 4.97 -0.72
N THR A 339 -20.32 4.08 -0.33
CA THR A 339 -21.54 3.75 -1.07
C THR A 339 -22.66 4.70 -0.69
N LYS A 340 -23.41 5.21 -1.68
CA LYS A 340 -24.68 5.91 -1.48
C LYS A 340 -25.80 5.09 -2.12
N THR A 341 -26.83 4.77 -1.35
CA THR A 341 -28.10 4.32 -1.92
C THR A 341 -28.86 5.53 -2.46
N MET A 342 -29.17 5.45 -3.74
CA MET A 342 -30.00 6.36 -4.51
C MET A 342 -31.40 5.79 -4.62
N ARG A 343 -32.41 6.67 -4.66
CA ARG A 343 -33.83 6.33 -4.75
C ARG A 343 -34.53 7.33 -5.65
N SER A 344 -35.47 6.85 -6.44
CA SER A 344 -36.39 7.69 -7.19
C SER A 344 -37.23 8.58 -6.26
N SER A 345 -37.58 9.76 -6.75
CA SER A 345 -38.66 10.61 -6.22
C SER A 345 -39.76 10.89 -7.25
N ALA A 346 -39.74 10.19 -8.40
CA ALA A 346 -40.76 10.32 -9.44
C ALA A 346 -41.96 9.41 -9.15
N ALA A 347 -43.16 9.95 -9.31
CA ALA A 347 -44.42 9.24 -9.03
C ALA A 347 -44.63 7.99 -9.91
N ASP A 348 -44.12 8.02 -11.15
CA ASP A 348 -44.24 6.93 -12.12
C ASP A 348 -43.22 5.78 -11.87
N TYR A 349 -42.23 6.02 -11.00
CA TYR A 349 -41.12 5.09 -10.75
C TYR A 349 -40.78 4.97 -9.24
N PRO A 350 -41.75 4.73 -8.33
CA PRO A 350 -41.55 4.89 -6.89
C PRO A 350 -40.57 3.87 -6.29
N ASP A 351 -40.57 2.63 -6.80
CA ASP A 351 -39.79 1.52 -6.25
C ASP A 351 -38.32 1.48 -6.71
N ILE A 352 -37.93 2.35 -7.66
CA ILE A 352 -36.59 2.30 -8.25
C ILE A 352 -35.54 2.84 -7.25
N ALA A 353 -34.62 1.95 -6.88
CA ALA A 353 -33.49 2.24 -5.99
C ALA A 353 -32.24 1.49 -6.44
N ALA A 354 -31.06 2.07 -6.18
CA ALA A 354 -29.78 1.47 -6.53
C ALA A 354 -28.68 1.94 -5.57
N SER A 355 -27.66 1.12 -5.30
CA SER A 355 -26.50 1.50 -4.47
C SER A 355 -25.23 1.65 -5.30
N ALA A 356 -24.59 2.82 -5.21
CA ALA A 356 -23.42 3.18 -6.01
C ALA A 356 -22.23 3.60 -5.14
N ASP A 357 -21.03 3.12 -5.49
CA ASP A 357 -19.79 3.51 -4.82
C ASP A 357 -19.24 4.81 -5.41
N LEU A 358 -19.35 5.89 -4.65
CA LEU A 358 -18.86 7.23 -5.00
C LEU A 358 -17.33 7.32 -4.95
N GLY A 359 -16.68 6.40 -4.23
CA GLY A 359 -15.22 6.31 -4.10
C GLY A 359 -14.68 4.96 -4.54
N GLY A 360 -13.91 4.29 -3.67
CA GLY A 360 -13.37 2.95 -3.95
C GLY A 360 -14.47 1.92 -4.28
N SER A 361 -14.42 1.38 -5.51
CA SER A 361 -15.49 0.54 -6.09
C SER A 361 -15.04 -0.85 -6.54
N VAL A 362 -13.84 -1.01 -7.11
CA VAL A 362 -13.35 -2.28 -7.69
C VAL A 362 -12.40 -3.00 -6.72
N LEU A 363 -12.60 -4.30 -6.52
CA LEU A 363 -11.59 -5.19 -5.96
C LEU A 363 -10.68 -5.65 -7.09
N THR A 364 -9.50 -5.05 -7.18
CA THR A 364 -8.46 -5.37 -8.17
C THR A 364 -7.77 -6.69 -7.78
N GLY A 365 -8.23 -7.78 -8.38
CA GLY A 365 -7.76 -9.12 -8.05
C GLY A 365 -8.32 -9.66 -6.73
N ILE A 366 -8.39 -11.00 -6.62
CA ILE A 366 -9.04 -11.69 -5.50
C ILE A 366 -8.24 -12.85 -4.90
N ASN A 367 -7.13 -13.28 -5.52
CA ASN A 367 -6.36 -14.43 -5.01
C ASN A 367 -5.49 -14.04 -3.80
N GLY A 368 -4.73 -12.95 -3.93
CA GLY A 368 -3.94 -12.40 -2.82
C GLY A 368 -4.76 -11.51 -1.89
N ASN A 369 -5.65 -10.71 -2.48
CA ASN A 369 -6.34 -9.58 -1.88
C ASN A 369 -7.09 -9.91 -0.58
N PRO A 370 -6.74 -9.28 0.57
CA PRO A 370 -7.41 -9.52 1.84
C PRO A 370 -8.90 -9.15 1.83
N LEU A 371 -9.34 -8.20 1.00
CA LEU A 371 -10.78 -7.90 0.83
C LEU A 371 -11.53 -9.06 0.14
N GLY A 372 -10.86 -9.83 -0.73
CA GLY A 372 -11.41 -11.07 -1.29
C GLY A 372 -11.57 -12.19 -0.25
N VAL A 373 -10.68 -12.22 0.75
CA VAL A 373 -10.82 -13.13 1.90
C VAL A 373 -11.97 -12.68 2.82
N ILE A 374 -12.02 -11.40 3.17
CA ILE A 374 -13.09 -10.82 3.99
C ILE A 374 -14.46 -10.95 3.31
N ALA A 375 -14.54 -10.81 1.99
CA ALA A 375 -15.77 -11.07 1.23
C ALA A 375 -16.27 -12.50 1.45
N ARG A 376 -15.38 -13.50 1.37
CA ARG A 376 -15.72 -14.91 1.65
C ARG A 376 -16.15 -15.11 3.10
N GLN A 377 -15.51 -14.45 4.05
CA GLN A 377 -15.86 -14.52 5.48
C GLN A 377 -17.25 -13.94 5.80
N LEU A 378 -17.67 -12.90 5.07
CA LEU A 378 -18.97 -12.25 5.20
C LEU A 378 -20.05 -12.82 4.26
N GLY A 379 -19.73 -13.83 3.46
CA GLY A 379 -20.65 -14.39 2.45
C GLY A 379 -21.00 -13.43 1.31
N PHE A 380 -20.23 -12.37 1.09
CA PHE A 380 -20.52 -11.38 0.06
C PHE A 380 -20.31 -11.96 -1.35
N PRO A 381 -21.29 -11.85 -2.25
CA PRO A 381 -21.13 -12.27 -3.64
C PRO A 381 -20.09 -11.39 -4.36
N LEU A 382 -19.38 -12.00 -5.31
CA LEU A 382 -18.38 -11.32 -6.15
C LEU A 382 -18.90 -11.29 -7.60
N HIS A 383 -19.24 -10.11 -8.11
CA HIS A 383 -19.55 -9.95 -9.52
C HIS A 383 -18.26 -9.64 -10.29
N LYS A 384 -17.78 -10.60 -11.09
CA LYS A 384 -16.65 -10.37 -11.98
C LYS A 384 -16.99 -9.29 -13.01
N VAL A 385 -16.13 -8.28 -13.12
CA VAL A 385 -16.19 -7.30 -14.22
C VAL A 385 -15.97 -8.01 -15.56
N ARG A 386 -16.93 -7.89 -16.47
CA ARG A 386 -16.87 -8.48 -17.82
C ARG A 386 -15.74 -7.88 -18.64
N ASP A 387 -15.07 -8.71 -19.44
CA ASP A 387 -13.91 -8.33 -20.26
C ASP A 387 -14.26 -7.44 -21.47
N LYS A 388 -15.55 -7.29 -21.85
CA LYS A 388 -15.98 -6.53 -23.04
C LYS A 388 -16.30 -5.08 -22.69
N CYS A 389 -15.54 -4.15 -23.27
CA CYS A 389 -15.77 -2.72 -23.23
C CYS A 389 -15.85 -2.18 -24.67
N PRO A 390 -17.04 -2.05 -25.30
CA PRO A 390 -17.14 -1.42 -26.61
C PRO A 390 -16.79 0.07 -26.50
N LEU A 391 -16.17 0.61 -27.53
CA LEU A 391 -15.81 2.02 -27.65
C LEU A 391 -16.66 2.69 -28.74
N TYR A 392 -17.07 3.94 -28.51
CA TYR A 392 -17.90 4.72 -29.41
C TYR A 392 -17.22 6.04 -29.79
N LEU A 393 -17.34 6.41 -31.06
CA LEU A 393 -16.98 7.72 -31.59
C LEU A 393 -18.00 8.79 -31.15
N PRO A 394 -17.68 10.10 -31.25
CA PRO A 394 -18.57 11.20 -30.85
C PRO A 394 -19.92 11.23 -31.60
N ASP A 395 -20.00 10.60 -32.77
CA ASP A 395 -21.21 10.44 -33.59
C ASP A 395 -22.03 9.17 -33.26
N GLY A 396 -21.62 8.42 -32.24
CA GLY A 396 -22.25 7.19 -31.78
C GLY A 396 -21.88 5.94 -32.56
N ARG A 397 -21.08 6.02 -33.63
CA ARG A 397 -20.58 4.81 -34.31
C ARG A 397 -19.70 4.00 -33.35
N PRO A 398 -19.81 2.65 -33.34
CA PRO A 398 -18.80 1.83 -32.68
C PRO A 398 -17.45 1.98 -33.40
N VAL A 399 -16.37 2.00 -32.63
CA VAL A 399 -14.99 1.96 -33.15
C VAL A 399 -14.76 0.65 -33.92
N ASP A 400 -14.04 0.73 -35.04
CA ASP A 400 -13.67 -0.43 -35.84
C ASP A 400 -12.73 -1.39 -35.06
N PRO A 401 -13.01 -2.71 -34.97
CA PRO A 401 -12.19 -3.63 -34.18
C PRO A 401 -10.74 -3.83 -34.67
N ASP A 402 -10.47 -3.66 -35.96
CA ASP A 402 -9.10 -3.75 -36.50
C ASP A 402 -8.34 -2.43 -36.29
N MET A 403 -9.03 -1.29 -36.15
CA MET A 403 -8.45 -0.05 -35.63
C MET A 403 -8.18 -0.13 -34.12
N ASP A 404 -9.14 -0.63 -33.34
CA ASP A 404 -9.04 -0.84 -31.89
C ASP A 404 -7.77 -1.63 -31.53
N GLY A 405 -7.63 -2.84 -32.08
CA GLY A 405 -6.46 -3.69 -31.84
C GLY A 405 -5.13 -3.14 -32.38
N ARG A 406 -5.14 -2.26 -33.40
CA ARG A 406 -3.92 -1.60 -33.90
C ARG A 406 -3.46 -0.47 -32.99
N VAL A 407 -4.38 0.39 -32.56
CA VAL A 407 -4.03 1.54 -31.70
C VAL A 407 -3.73 1.07 -30.27
N GLU A 408 -4.41 0.04 -29.76
CA GLU A 408 -4.04 -0.62 -28.50
C GLU A 408 -2.61 -1.17 -28.57
N ALA A 409 -2.27 -1.88 -29.65
CA ALA A 409 -0.91 -2.41 -29.85
C ALA A 409 0.15 -1.30 -30.01
N ALA A 410 -0.19 -0.17 -30.63
CA ALA A 410 0.70 0.97 -30.78
C ALA A 410 0.91 1.73 -29.46
N PHE A 411 -0.15 1.92 -28.67
CA PHE A 411 -0.09 2.50 -27.33
C PHE A 411 0.81 1.66 -26.39
N ASN A 412 0.65 0.34 -26.39
CA ASN A 412 1.51 -0.55 -25.61
C ASN A 412 2.98 -0.48 -26.09
N GLN A 413 3.23 -0.36 -27.39
CA GLN A 413 4.58 -0.13 -27.92
C GLN A 413 5.18 1.23 -27.50
N LEU A 414 4.39 2.28 -27.33
CA LEU A 414 4.87 3.55 -26.77
C LEU A 414 5.29 3.38 -25.30
N LEU A 415 4.52 2.62 -24.49
CA LEU A 415 4.92 2.28 -23.11
C LEU A 415 6.21 1.43 -23.07
N ASP A 416 6.34 0.42 -23.95
CA ASP A 416 7.56 -0.37 -24.09
C ASP A 416 8.77 0.52 -24.43
N LYS A 417 8.59 1.56 -25.26
CA LYS A 417 9.64 2.53 -25.62
C LYS A 417 10.03 3.44 -24.46
N VAL A 418 9.07 3.88 -23.66
CA VAL A 418 9.35 4.61 -22.41
C VAL A 418 10.11 3.71 -21.42
N CYS A 419 9.74 2.43 -21.29
CA CYS A 419 10.45 1.48 -20.44
C CYS A 419 11.90 1.23 -20.91
N GLN A 420 12.13 1.15 -22.22
CA GLN A 420 13.48 1.07 -22.81
C GLN A 420 14.30 2.34 -22.54
N LEU A 421 13.69 3.52 -22.68
CA LEU A 421 14.34 4.80 -22.37
C LEU A 421 14.72 4.91 -20.89
N ARG A 422 13.84 4.49 -19.98
CA ARG A 422 14.10 4.42 -18.54
C ARG A 422 15.33 3.56 -18.21
N GLN A 423 15.46 2.39 -18.83
CA GLN A 423 16.62 1.50 -18.62
C GLN A 423 17.93 2.19 -19.05
N VAL A 424 17.97 2.74 -20.26
CA VAL A 424 19.15 3.47 -20.78
C VAL A 424 19.52 4.67 -19.90
N ILE A 425 18.53 5.40 -19.38
CA ILE A 425 18.76 6.52 -18.45
C ILE A 425 19.29 6.04 -17.11
N ALA A 426 18.73 4.98 -16.52
CA ALA A 426 19.19 4.45 -15.23
C ALA A 426 20.64 3.96 -15.29
N ASP A 427 21.05 3.35 -16.41
CA ASP A 427 22.44 2.92 -16.64
C ASP A 427 23.41 4.09 -16.89
N SER A 428 22.90 5.26 -17.32
CA SER A 428 23.72 6.38 -17.80
C SER A 428 23.76 7.61 -16.87
N VAL A 429 22.75 7.82 -16.03
CA VAL A 429 22.57 9.03 -15.22
C VAL A 429 22.19 8.65 -13.78
N PRO A 430 23.16 8.58 -12.84
CA PRO A 430 22.90 8.15 -11.45
C PRO A 430 22.05 9.11 -10.59
N HIS A 431 21.64 10.26 -11.15
CA HIS A 431 20.77 11.24 -10.50
C HIS A 431 19.50 11.36 -11.35
N GLY A 432 18.32 11.29 -10.72
CA GLY A 432 17.05 11.07 -11.40
C GLY A 432 16.73 12.09 -12.51
N VAL A 433 16.09 11.61 -13.58
CA VAL A 433 15.63 12.45 -14.69
C VAL A 433 14.16 12.81 -14.48
N ASP A 434 13.92 14.08 -14.16
CA ASP A 434 12.60 14.67 -13.93
C ASP A 434 11.85 14.94 -15.25
N VAL A 435 11.52 13.86 -15.97
CA VAL A 435 10.70 13.87 -17.19
C VAL A 435 9.33 13.29 -16.89
N SER A 436 8.29 13.94 -17.42
CA SER A 436 6.92 13.43 -17.32
C SER A 436 6.66 12.27 -18.27
N LEU A 437 5.83 11.33 -17.85
CA LEU A 437 5.36 10.23 -18.69
C LEU A 437 4.68 10.75 -19.98
N GLY A 438 3.91 11.83 -19.86
CA GLY A 438 3.24 12.49 -20.99
C GLY A 438 4.21 13.06 -22.02
N MET A 439 5.29 13.73 -21.59
CA MET A 439 6.33 14.23 -22.50
C MET A 439 7.04 13.09 -23.23
N ALA A 440 7.38 12.01 -22.53
CA ALA A 440 8.04 10.86 -23.15
C ALA A 440 7.13 10.13 -24.16
N LEU A 441 5.85 9.94 -23.82
CA LEU A 441 4.86 9.32 -24.71
C LEU A 441 4.60 10.16 -25.97
N GLU A 442 4.38 11.47 -25.84
CA GLU A 442 4.14 12.35 -27.00
C GLU A 442 5.39 12.47 -27.89
N ALA A 443 6.60 12.48 -27.30
CA ALA A 443 7.85 12.47 -28.06
C ALA A 443 8.01 11.19 -28.90
N PHE A 444 7.76 10.01 -28.31
CA PHE A 444 7.78 8.75 -29.07
C PHE A 444 6.65 8.66 -30.09
N ARG A 445 5.45 9.16 -29.76
CA ARG A 445 4.30 9.21 -30.67
C ARG A 445 4.64 10.02 -31.92
N ALA A 446 5.19 11.22 -31.75
CA ALA A 446 5.63 12.08 -32.84
C ALA A 446 6.79 11.46 -33.65
N ALA A 447 7.81 10.92 -32.99
CA ALA A 447 8.99 10.32 -33.64
C ALA A 447 8.66 9.06 -34.46
N HIS A 448 7.61 8.33 -34.10
CA HIS A 448 7.16 7.11 -34.79
C HIS A 448 5.90 7.29 -35.65
N GLY A 449 5.33 8.50 -35.73
CA GLY A 449 4.12 8.79 -36.51
C GLY A 449 2.87 8.06 -36.01
N VAL A 450 2.81 7.71 -34.73
CA VAL A 450 1.71 6.92 -34.15
C VAL A 450 0.44 7.77 -34.04
N ALA A 451 -0.69 7.21 -34.47
CA ALA A 451 -2.01 7.84 -34.43
C ALA A 451 -1.98 9.25 -35.06
N ALA A 452 -1.61 9.30 -36.34
CA ALA A 452 -1.57 10.52 -37.15
C ALA A 452 -2.94 10.89 -37.74
N GLU A 453 -3.79 9.89 -37.99
CA GLU A 453 -5.16 10.09 -38.48
C GLU A 453 -6.12 10.48 -37.32
N PRO A 454 -7.16 11.30 -37.56
CA PRO A 454 -8.03 11.80 -36.50
C PRO A 454 -8.70 10.72 -35.63
N GLU A 455 -9.38 9.74 -36.23
CA GLU A 455 -10.06 8.67 -35.44
C GLU A 455 -9.04 7.82 -34.64
N GLU A 456 -7.83 7.58 -35.18
CA GLU A 456 -6.75 6.90 -34.44
C GLU A 456 -6.23 7.76 -33.27
N ARG A 457 -6.11 9.08 -33.46
CA ARG A 457 -5.68 10.02 -32.41
C ARG A 457 -6.68 10.07 -31.26
N MET A 458 -7.98 10.12 -31.57
CA MET A 458 -9.07 10.12 -30.59
C MET A 458 -9.06 8.83 -29.75
N LEU A 459 -8.79 7.69 -30.40
CA LEU A 459 -8.65 6.39 -29.74
C LEU A 459 -7.38 6.31 -28.88
N LEU A 460 -6.25 6.85 -29.35
CA LEU A 460 -5.03 6.95 -28.54
C LEU A 460 -5.27 7.83 -27.30
N ASP A 461 -5.93 8.97 -27.43
CA ASP A 461 -6.30 9.82 -26.30
C ASP A 461 -7.26 9.12 -25.33
N TRP A 462 -8.14 8.21 -25.79
CA TRP A 462 -8.91 7.35 -24.89
C TRP A 462 -8.03 6.38 -24.06
N HIS A 463 -7.01 5.77 -24.68
CA HIS A 463 -6.05 4.94 -23.95
C HIS A 463 -5.22 5.75 -22.95
N LEU A 464 -4.80 6.97 -23.33
CA LEU A 464 -4.11 7.92 -22.44
C LEU A 464 -5.02 8.32 -21.26
N ALA A 465 -6.31 8.63 -21.50
CA ALA A 465 -7.29 8.91 -20.45
C ALA A 465 -7.53 7.72 -19.50
N ASN A 466 -7.48 6.48 -20.00
CA ASN A 466 -7.58 5.25 -19.17
C ASN A 466 -6.35 5.04 -18.27
N LEU A 467 -5.19 5.57 -18.67
CA LEU A 467 -3.97 5.63 -17.88
C LEU A 467 -4.00 6.80 -16.86
N GLU A 468 -4.53 7.96 -17.25
CA GLU A 468 -4.78 9.08 -16.33
C GLU A 468 -5.81 8.71 -15.25
N TYR A 469 -6.84 7.94 -15.61
CA TYR A 469 -7.76 7.30 -14.66
C TYR A 469 -7.03 6.34 -13.71
N ALA A 470 -6.13 5.50 -14.23
CA ALA A 470 -5.40 4.54 -13.39
C ALA A 470 -4.62 5.23 -12.27
N ASN A 471 -4.00 6.38 -12.56
CA ASN A 471 -3.18 7.13 -11.60
C ASN A 471 -3.93 8.32 -10.92
N ALA A 472 -5.16 8.61 -11.33
CA ALA A 472 -5.90 9.84 -11.02
C ALA A 472 -5.11 11.14 -11.30
N ALA A 473 -4.25 11.15 -12.31
CA ALA A 473 -3.35 12.27 -12.58
C ALA A 473 -3.23 12.54 -14.08
N PRO A 474 -3.06 13.81 -14.51
CA PRO A 474 -2.55 14.12 -15.84
C PRO A 474 -1.23 13.39 -16.12
N LEU A 475 -1.01 12.93 -17.35
CA LEU A 475 0.28 12.32 -17.72
C LEU A 475 1.46 13.29 -17.62
N ALA A 476 1.17 14.60 -17.58
CA ALA A 476 2.14 15.67 -17.37
C ALA A 476 2.73 15.70 -15.95
N ASP A 477 2.04 15.13 -14.94
CA ASP A 477 2.49 15.13 -13.54
C ASP A 477 3.21 13.82 -13.14
N LEU A 478 3.00 12.73 -13.90
CA LEU A 478 3.52 11.40 -13.60
C LEU A 478 5.01 11.25 -13.90
N SER A 479 5.77 10.69 -12.96
CA SER A 479 7.18 10.35 -13.16
C SER A 479 7.35 9.27 -14.24
N MET A 480 8.02 9.61 -15.35
CA MET A 480 8.37 8.64 -16.40
C MET A 480 9.19 7.46 -15.85
N ALA A 481 9.97 7.67 -14.79
CA ALA A 481 10.83 6.65 -14.19
C ALA A 481 10.07 5.65 -13.29
N PHE A 482 8.99 6.08 -12.61
CA PHE A 482 8.46 5.37 -11.44
C PHE A 482 6.92 5.24 -11.38
N TRP A 483 6.16 5.69 -12.38
CA TRP A 483 4.69 5.65 -12.38
C TRP A 483 4.07 4.24 -12.23
N ASP A 484 4.81 3.19 -12.61
CA ASP A 484 4.43 1.78 -12.66
C ASP A 484 5.14 0.92 -11.59
N GLN A 485 5.76 1.54 -10.58
CA GLN A 485 6.60 0.84 -9.61
C GLN A 485 5.86 -0.24 -8.76
N ASP A 486 4.53 -0.23 -8.75
CA ASP A 486 3.67 -1.23 -8.09
C ASP A 486 3.25 -2.40 -9.00
N ASP A 487 3.39 -2.31 -10.33
CA ASP A 487 3.01 -3.40 -11.26
C ASP A 487 3.66 -4.78 -10.93
N PRO A 488 4.93 -4.87 -10.45
CA PRO A 488 5.51 -6.15 -10.02
C PRO A 488 4.77 -6.86 -8.87
N TYR A 489 3.88 -6.16 -8.17
CA TYR A 489 3.12 -6.69 -7.04
C TYR A 489 1.64 -6.98 -7.37
N GLU A 490 1.21 -6.86 -8.63
CA GLU A 490 -0.22 -6.94 -8.99
C GLU A 490 -0.90 -8.22 -8.48
N MET A 491 -2.01 -8.06 -7.76
CA MET A 491 -2.73 -9.17 -7.15
C MET A 491 -3.52 -9.97 -8.21
N GLY A 492 -3.05 -11.18 -8.52
CA GLY A 492 -3.74 -12.04 -9.47
C GLY A 492 -5.18 -12.43 -9.09
N GLY A 493 -5.95 -12.85 -10.10
CA GLY A 493 -7.36 -13.23 -10.00
C GLY A 493 -8.25 -12.27 -10.78
N ASP A 494 -9.56 -12.54 -10.78
CA ASP A 494 -10.52 -11.66 -11.45
C ASP A 494 -10.70 -10.33 -10.68
N HIS A 495 -11.03 -9.27 -11.41
CA HIS A 495 -11.48 -8.01 -10.82
C HIS A 495 -12.99 -8.08 -10.54
N CYS A 496 -13.41 -7.64 -9.35
CA CYS A 496 -14.80 -7.81 -8.90
C CYS A 496 -15.43 -6.52 -8.34
N PHE A 497 -16.73 -6.38 -8.56
CA PHE A 497 -17.61 -5.53 -7.77
C PHE A 497 -18.27 -6.33 -6.64
N ILE A 498 -18.65 -5.64 -5.57
CA ILE A 498 -19.51 -6.19 -4.51
C ILE A 498 -20.94 -5.69 -4.73
N PRO A 499 -21.92 -6.57 -4.98
CA PRO A 499 -23.33 -6.18 -5.01
C PRO A 499 -23.77 -5.49 -3.71
N GLY A 500 -24.43 -4.35 -3.83
CA GLY A 500 -24.77 -3.46 -2.69
C GLY A 500 -23.65 -2.51 -2.23
N GLY A 501 -22.46 -2.58 -2.84
CA GLY A 501 -21.35 -1.62 -2.66
C GLY A 501 -20.43 -1.84 -1.46
N ASN A 502 -19.24 -1.24 -1.51
CA ASN A 502 -18.13 -1.52 -0.60
C ASN A 502 -18.28 -0.96 0.83
N SER A 503 -19.22 -0.05 1.10
CA SER A 503 -19.53 0.37 2.48
C SER A 503 -20.17 -0.74 3.32
N GLN A 504 -20.46 -1.92 2.74
CA GLN A 504 -20.75 -3.13 3.51
C GLN A 504 -19.54 -3.63 4.29
N PHE A 505 -18.33 -3.66 3.69
CA PHE A 505 -17.09 -3.93 4.42
C PHE A 505 -16.83 -2.88 5.51
N VAL A 506 -17.06 -1.60 5.18
CA VAL A 506 -16.86 -0.49 6.13
C VAL A 506 -17.75 -0.68 7.37
N ARG A 507 -19.03 -1.01 7.18
CA ARG A 507 -19.96 -1.32 8.28
C ARG A 507 -19.48 -2.51 9.11
N ALA A 508 -19.14 -3.62 8.47
CA ALA A 508 -18.71 -4.83 9.17
C ALA A 508 -17.34 -4.70 9.88
N LEU A 509 -16.44 -3.85 9.37
CA LEU A 509 -15.16 -3.55 10.03
C LEU A 509 -15.33 -2.54 11.19
N ALA A 510 -16.26 -1.59 11.09
CA ALA A 510 -16.55 -0.61 12.13
C ALA A 510 -17.39 -1.17 13.30
N ASP A 511 -18.07 -2.30 13.11
CA ASP A 511 -18.90 -2.91 14.14
C ASP A 511 -18.08 -3.31 15.38
N GLY A 512 -18.57 -2.95 16.57
CA GLY A 512 -17.87 -3.10 17.85
C GLY A 512 -16.64 -2.20 18.07
N VAL A 513 -16.27 -1.32 17.12
CA VAL A 513 -15.09 -0.44 17.26
C VAL A 513 -15.48 0.91 17.90
N PRO A 514 -14.74 1.42 18.93
CA PRO A 514 -15.00 2.74 19.50
C PRO A 514 -14.60 3.86 18.52
N ILE A 515 -15.58 4.50 17.88
CA ILE A 515 -15.36 5.58 16.90
C ILE A 515 -16.10 6.86 17.31
N PHE A 516 -15.35 7.96 17.45
CA PHE A 516 -15.86 9.28 17.80
C PHE A 516 -15.99 10.13 16.52
N TYR A 517 -17.22 10.25 16.02
CA TYR A 517 -17.55 10.96 14.77
C TYR A 517 -17.70 12.48 14.93
N GLY A 518 -17.51 13.20 13.82
CA GLY A 518 -17.59 14.67 13.81
C GLY A 518 -16.50 15.34 14.63
N GLN A 519 -15.36 14.66 14.81
CA GLN A 519 -14.22 15.07 15.61
C GLN A 519 -13.07 15.48 14.68
N ASN A 520 -13.15 16.71 14.21
CA ASN A 520 -12.15 17.26 13.28
C ASN A 520 -10.84 17.54 14.04
N VAL A 521 -9.81 16.72 13.81
CA VAL A 521 -8.49 16.86 14.43
C VAL A 521 -7.78 18.10 13.90
N ARG A 522 -7.13 18.85 14.80
CA ARG A 522 -6.36 20.07 14.49
C ARG A 522 -4.90 20.00 14.90
N ARG A 523 -4.59 19.19 15.92
CA ARG A 523 -3.22 19.05 16.43
C ARG A 523 -2.99 17.67 17.02
N ILE A 524 -1.83 17.08 16.73
CA ILE A 524 -1.33 15.88 17.37
C ILE A 524 -0.03 16.24 18.09
N GLN A 525 -0.09 16.31 19.41
CA GLN A 525 1.07 16.53 20.26
C GLN A 525 1.59 15.19 20.78
N TYR A 526 2.92 15.01 20.84
CA TYR A 526 3.55 13.74 21.21
C TYR A 526 4.87 13.95 21.96
N GLY A 527 5.24 13.00 22.82
CA GLY A 527 6.50 13.06 23.57
C GLY A 527 6.75 11.83 24.46
N CYS A 528 7.52 12.03 25.54
CA CYS A 528 7.78 10.99 26.54
C CYS A 528 6.49 10.50 27.20
N ASP A 529 5.52 11.38 27.45
CA ASP A 529 4.33 11.11 28.29
C ASP A 529 3.10 10.58 27.53
N GLY A 530 3.30 10.17 26.27
CA GLY A 530 2.28 9.66 25.36
C GLY A 530 1.93 10.64 24.22
N VAL A 531 0.64 10.72 23.90
CA VAL A 531 0.08 11.57 22.84
C VAL A 531 -1.19 12.30 23.30
N LEU A 532 -1.41 13.50 22.74
CA LEU A 532 -2.64 14.29 22.86
C LEU A 532 -3.14 14.65 21.46
N VAL A 533 -4.38 14.25 21.15
CA VAL A 533 -5.06 14.57 19.88
C VAL A 533 -6.15 15.60 20.16
N TYR A 534 -5.93 16.82 19.68
CA TYR A 534 -6.85 17.96 19.84
C TYR A 534 -7.81 18.05 18.66
N THR A 535 -9.10 18.28 18.94
CA THR A 535 -10.15 18.47 17.93
C THR A 535 -10.86 19.80 18.11
N ASP A 536 -11.70 20.18 17.13
CA ASP A 536 -12.64 21.31 17.22
C ASP A 536 -13.65 21.22 18.41
N LYS A 537 -13.60 20.17 19.25
CA LYS A 537 -14.56 19.90 20.35
C LYS A 537 -13.92 19.45 21.66
N GLN A 538 -12.88 18.62 21.62
CA GLN A 538 -12.30 17.97 22.81
C GLN A 538 -10.85 17.53 22.58
N THR A 539 -10.17 17.11 23.64
CA THR A 539 -8.84 16.49 23.57
C THR A 539 -8.93 15.02 23.95
N PHE A 540 -8.29 14.15 23.17
CA PHE A 540 -8.11 12.73 23.48
C PHE A 540 -6.66 12.49 23.95
N ARG A 541 -6.47 11.61 24.95
CA ARG A 541 -5.14 11.19 25.43
C ARG A 541 -4.93 9.69 25.20
N GLY A 542 -3.72 9.30 24.82
CA GLY A 542 -3.29 7.90 24.75
C GLY A 542 -1.78 7.76 24.86
N ASP A 543 -1.27 6.54 24.73
CA ASP A 543 0.18 6.24 24.76
C ASP A 543 0.84 6.40 23.39
N MET A 544 0.08 6.10 22.33
CA MET A 544 0.52 6.15 20.92
C MET A 544 -0.61 6.69 20.04
N ALA A 545 -0.24 7.29 18.90
CA ALA A 545 -1.18 7.69 17.87
C ALA A 545 -0.89 6.98 16.54
N LEU A 546 -1.93 6.66 15.77
CA LEU A 546 -1.84 6.20 14.40
C LEU A 546 -2.56 7.20 13.48
N CYS A 547 -1.80 7.92 12.66
CA CYS A 547 -2.35 8.84 11.68
C CYS A 547 -2.77 8.07 10.43
N THR A 548 -4.04 8.20 10.01
CA THR A 548 -4.57 7.57 8.78
C THR A 548 -5.27 8.54 7.83
N VAL A 549 -5.04 9.85 8.01
CA VAL A 549 -5.61 10.89 7.14
C VAL A 549 -5.04 10.80 5.73
N PRO A 550 -5.82 11.14 4.68
CA PRO A 550 -5.33 11.17 3.30
C PRO A 550 -4.14 12.10 3.09
N LEU A 551 -3.25 11.76 2.15
CA LEU A 551 -2.07 12.58 1.81
C LEU A 551 -2.44 14.03 1.45
N GLY A 552 -3.58 14.27 0.80
CA GLY A 552 -4.09 15.62 0.55
C GLY A 552 -4.31 16.47 1.82
N VAL A 553 -4.72 15.85 2.94
CA VAL A 553 -4.87 16.53 4.24
C VAL A 553 -3.49 16.84 4.86
N LEU A 554 -2.52 15.94 4.71
CA LEU A 554 -1.13 16.17 5.14
C LEU A 554 -0.47 17.30 4.33
N LYS A 555 -0.62 17.28 2.99
CA LYS A 555 -0.16 18.34 2.08
C LYS A 555 -0.78 19.70 2.41
N LYS A 556 -2.06 19.71 2.81
CA LYS A 556 -2.79 20.94 3.12
C LYS A 556 -2.30 21.64 4.39
N GLY A 557 -1.73 20.89 5.34
CA GLY A 557 -1.30 21.42 6.65
C GLY A 557 -2.46 21.62 7.64
N ASP A 558 -3.60 20.95 7.44
CA ASP A 558 -4.80 21.10 8.27
C ASP A 558 -4.66 20.55 9.71
N ILE A 559 -3.55 19.86 10.01
CA ILE A 559 -3.21 19.26 11.30
C ILE A 559 -1.79 19.65 11.71
N ASP A 560 -1.66 20.37 12.82
CA ASP A 560 -0.38 20.64 13.48
C ASP A 560 0.22 19.34 14.06
N PHE A 561 1.53 19.15 13.89
CA PHE A 561 2.29 18.16 14.65
C PHE A 561 3.22 18.88 15.62
N VAL A 562 3.21 18.48 16.90
CA VAL A 562 4.00 19.12 17.96
C VAL A 562 4.77 18.05 18.78
N PRO A 563 6.10 17.95 18.68
CA PRO A 563 7.00 18.71 17.80
C PRO A 563 6.73 18.47 16.31
N GLU A 564 7.36 19.27 15.44
CA GLU A 564 7.17 19.13 13.98
C GLU A 564 7.68 17.78 13.45
N LEU A 565 7.06 17.28 12.37
CA LEU A 565 7.50 16.05 11.69
C LEU A 565 8.92 16.20 11.11
N PRO A 566 9.71 15.11 11.07
CA PRO A 566 11.04 15.09 10.47
C PRO A 566 11.05 15.65 9.04
N VAL A 567 12.14 16.34 8.67
CA VAL A 567 12.30 17.01 7.37
C VAL A 567 11.99 16.06 6.21
N GLN A 568 12.60 14.87 6.19
CA GLN A 568 12.40 13.86 5.14
C GLN A 568 10.92 13.46 4.98
N LYS A 569 10.16 13.32 6.08
CA LYS A 569 8.72 13.01 6.02
C LYS A 569 7.90 14.20 5.49
N ARG A 570 8.24 15.44 5.87
CA ARG A 570 7.61 16.65 5.31
C ARG A 570 7.91 16.79 3.81
N GLU A 571 9.13 16.52 3.38
CA GLU A 571 9.48 16.51 1.96
C GLU A 571 8.76 15.41 1.19
N ALA A 572 8.68 14.18 1.70
CA ALA A 572 7.94 13.08 1.06
C ALA A 572 6.45 13.41 0.91
N ILE A 573 5.84 14.06 1.91
CA ILE A 573 4.48 14.61 1.82
C ILE A 573 4.35 15.63 0.67
N GLN A 574 5.39 16.43 0.38
CA GLN A 574 5.36 17.38 -0.73
C GLN A 574 5.69 16.74 -2.09
N ARG A 575 6.67 15.83 -2.17
CA ARG A 575 7.06 15.13 -3.41
C ARG A 575 5.98 14.19 -3.95
N LEU A 576 5.36 13.36 -3.11
CA LEU A 576 4.33 12.42 -3.56
C LEU A 576 3.19 13.14 -4.26
N GLY A 577 2.72 12.58 -5.38
CA GLY A 577 1.53 13.08 -6.05
C GLY A 577 0.26 12.74 -5.28
N PHE A 578 -0.74 13.61 -5.33
CA PHE A 578 -2.08 13.29 -4.84
C PHE A 578 -3.12 13.73 -5.88
N GLY A 579 -3.64 12.73 -6.60
CA GLY A 579 -4.43 12.90 -7.81
C GLY A 579 -5.92 13.13 -7.55
N LEU A 580 -6.65 13.42 -8.63
CA LEU A 580 -8.09 13.63 -8.65
C LEU A 580 -8.77 12.76 -9.72
N LEU A 581 -9.80 12.03 -9.27
CA LEU A 581 -10.74 11.27 -10.10
C LEU A 581 -12.14 11.52 -9.56
N ASN A 582 -13.07 11.92 -10.43
CA ASN A 582 -14.47 12.12 -10.08
C ASN A 582 -15.40 11.20 -10.88
N LYS A 583 -16.65 11.12 -10.44
CA LYS A 583 -17.72 10.30 -11.01
C LYS A 583 -19.00 11.12 -11.17
N VAL A 584 -19.73 10.89 -12.25
CA VAL A 584 -21.15 11.24 -12.36
C VAL A 584 -21.96 9.95 -12.28
N VAL A 585 -22.73 9.81 -11.22
CA VAL A 585 -23.56 8.63 -10.93
C VAL A 585 -25.01 8.98 -11.25
N MET A 586 -25.69 8.15 -12.04
CA MET A 586 -27.06 8.41 -12.50
C MET A 586 -27.93 7.17 -12.37
N LEU A 587 -29.07 7.32 -11.68
CA LEU A 587 -30.15 6.34 -11.58
C LEU A 587 -31.20 6.67 -12.64
N PHE A 588 -31.52 5.73 -13.52
CA PHE A 588 -32.47 5.90 -14.63
C PHE A 588 -33.81 5.20 -14.36
N PRO A 589 -34.83 5.38 -15.21
CA PRO A 589 -36.09 4.63 -15.11
C PRO A 589 -35.98 3.17 -15.60
N PHE A 590 -35.05 2.89 -16.52
CA PHE A 590 -34.77 1.55 -17.04
C PHE A 590 -33.33 1.45 -17.58
N ASP A 591 -32.85 0.22 -17.76
CA ASP A 591 -31.56 -0.07 -18.41
C ASP A 591 -31.75 0.01 -19.93
N PHE A 592 -31.24 1.08 -20.54
CA PHE A 592 -31.27 1.29 -22.00
C PHE A 592 -29.97 0.83 -22.69
N TRP A 593 -29.03 0.24 -21.95
CA TRP A 593 -27.69 -0.13 -22.41
C TRP A 593 -27.48 -1.66 -22.46
N ASP A 594 -28.57 -2.39 -22.73
CA ASP A 594 -28.68 -3.86 -22.90
C ASP A 594 -28.34 -4.70 -21.65
N GLY A 595 -27.86 -4.13 -20.54
CA GLY A 595 -27.46 -4.83 -19.29
C GLY A 595 -26.36 -5.91 -19.41
N ARG A 596 -25.94 -6.28 -20.64
CA ARG A 596 -24.94 -7.31 -20.96
C ARG A 596 -23.51 -6.80 -20.96
N ILE A 597 -23.32 -5.48 -20.92
CA ILE A 597 -22.02 -4.82 -20.76
C ILE A 597 -21.87 -4.30 -19.32
N ASP A 598 -20.67 -4.43 -18.76
CA ASP A 598 -20.31 -3.83 -17.46
C ASP A 598 -19.60 -2.48 -17.65
N THR A 599 -19.04 -2.23 -18.85
CA THR A 599 -18.37 -1.00 -19.26
C THR A 599 -18.65 -0.65 -20.71
N PHE A 600 -18.53 0.63 -21.05
CA PHE A 600 -18.32 1.12 -22.42
C PHE A 600 -17.56 2.44 -22.41
N GLY A 601 -16.85 2.75 -23.51
CA GLY A 601 -16.05 3.97 -23.64
C GLY A 601 -16.57 4.93 -24.71
N HIS A 602 -16.22 6.21 -24.56
CA HIS A 602 -16.55 7.30 -25.47
C HIS A 602 -15.27 8.06 -25.83
N LEU A 603 -15.01 8.24 -27.13
CA LEU A 603 -13.90 9.01 -27.67
C LEU A 603 -14.30 10.49 -27.82
N THR A 604 -13.32 11.39 -27.88
CA THR A 604 -13.54 12.84 -28.09
C THR A 604 -12.53 13.38 -29.10
N GLU A 605 -12.92 14.39 -29.86
CA GLU A 605 -12.06 15.11 -30.82
C GLU A 605 -11.03 16.01 -30.13
N ASP A 606 -11.31 16.44 -28.90
CA ASP A 606 -10.45 17.34 -28.12
C ASP A 606 -9.61 16.58 -27.09
N SER A 607 -8.31 16.46 -27.36
CA SER A 607 -7.33 15.83 -26.45
C SER A 607 -7.31 16.43 -25.04
N SER A 608 -7.67 17.69 -24.83
CA SER A 608 -7.74 18.33 -23.49
C SER A 608 -8.97 17.90 -22.69
N GLN A 609 -10.02 17.43 -23.38
CA GLN A 609 -11.23 16.87 -22.79
C GLN A 609 -11.22 15.34 -22.77
N ARG A 610 -10.09 14.67 -23.10
CA ARG A 610 -9.99 13.20 -23.18
C ARG A 610 -10.40 12.45 -21.91
N GLY A 611 -10.27 13.09 -20.76
CA GLY A 611 -10.66 12.52 -19.46
C GLY A 611 -12.13 12.73 -19.10
N GLU A 612 -12.91 13.50 -19.88
CA GLU A 612 -14.30 13.84 -19.57
C GLU A 612 -15.26 12.75 -20.09
N PHE A 613 -15.87 11.99 -19.17
CA PHE A 613 -16.88 10.95 -19.45
C PHE A 613 -16.42 9.83 -20.40
N PHE A 614 -15.11 9.68 -20.57
CA PHE A 614 -14.47 8.72 -21.50
C PHE A 614 -14.80 7.25 -21.22
N LEU A 615 -15.20 6.90 -19.99
CA LEU A 615 -15.52 5.54 -19.58
C LEU A 615 -16.74 5.53 -18.66
N PHE A 616 -17.71 4.68 -19.02
CA PHE A 616 -18.91 4.40 -18.25
C PHE A 616 -18.82 3.01 -17.64
N TYR A 617 -19.29 2.87 -16.40
CA TYR A 617 -19.60 1.59 -15.78
C TYR A 617 -21.11 1.39 -15.67
N SER A 618 -21.59 0.22 -16.10
CA SER A 618 -22.93 -0.30 -15.80
C SER A 618 -22.92 -0.98 -14.43
N TYR A 619 -23.81 -0.52 -13.55
CA TYR A 619 -23.99 -1.09 -12.21
C TYR A 619 -25.29 -1.90 -12.10
N SER A 620 -26.03 -2.14 -13.21
CA SER A 620 -27.32 -2.84 -13.22
C SER A 620 -27.24 -4.25 -12.60
N SER A 621 -26.12 -4.94 -12.79
CA SER A 621 -25.83 -6.27 -12.24
C SER A 621 -25.51 -6.30 -10.74
N VAL A 622 -25.24 -5.15 -10.11
CA VAL A 622 -24.65 -5.08 -8.75
C VAL A 622 -25.30 -4.08 -7.81
N SER A 623 -25.97 -3.05 -8.31
CA SER A 623 -26.52 -1.97 -7.49
C SER A 623 -27.96 -2.20 -7.02
N GLY A 624 -28.69 -3.09 -7.68
CA GLY A 624 -30.12 -3.35 -7.45
C GLY A 624 -31.08 -2.58 -8.37
N GLY A 625 -30.57 -1.71 -9.26
CA GLY A 625 -31.39 -0.96 -10.21
C GLY A 625 -30.59 -0.44 -11.41
N PRO A 626 -31.25 0.20 -12.40
CA PRO A 626 -30.63 0.71 -13.62
C PRO A 626 -29.77 1.95 -13.33
N LEU A 627 -28.48 1.73 -13.07
CA LEU A 627 -27.54 2.77 -12.67
C LEU A 627 -26.27 2.76 -13.53
N LEU A 628 -25.91 3.94 -14.05
CA LEU A 628 -24.65 4.21 -14.76
C LEU A 628 -23.73 5.08 -13.92
N VAL A 629 -22.43 4.93 -14.15
CA VAL A 629 -21.36 5.74 -13.55
C VAL A 629 -20.39 6.19 -14.66
N ALA A 630 -20.44 7.46 -15.05
CA ALA A 630 -19.42 8.05 -15.92
C ALA A 630 -18.20 8.49 -15.09
N LEU A 631 -16.99 8.25 -15.59
CA LEU A 631 -15.74 8.67 -14.94
C LEU A 631 -15.25 10.03 -15.48
N VAL A 632 -14.52 10.76 -14.65
CA VAL A 632 -13.84 12.01 -15.03
C VAL A 632 -12.41 12.01 -14.48
N ALA A 633 -11.43 11.95 -15.37
CA ALA A 633 -10.00 11.77 -15.07
C ALA A 633 -9.11 12.88 -15.68
N GLY A 634 -7.80 12.84 -15.42
CA GLY A 634 -6.81 13.77 -15.98
C GLY A 634 -7.12 15.24 -15.66
N GLU A 635 -6.74 16.15 -16.56
CA GLU A 635 -7.05 17.59 -16.45
C GLU A 635 -8.56 17.84 -16.39
N SER A 636 -9.35 17.00 -17.06
CA SER A 636 -10.81 17.10 -17.09
C SER A 636 -11.43 16.92 -15.69
N ALA A 637 -10.79 16.17 -14.78
CA ALA A 637 -11.25 16.04 -13.40
C ALA A 637 -11.12 17.36 -12.61
N ILE A 638 -10.13 18.19 -12.96
CA ILE A 638 -9.83 19.48 -12.33
C ILE A 638 -10.76 20.58 -12.86
N SER A 639 -11.11 20.55 -14.16
CA SER A 639 -12.10 21.49 -14.73
C SER A 639 -13.53 21.14 -14.31
N PHE A 640 -13.86 19.85 -14.17
CA PHE A 640 -15.17 19.34 -13.72
C PHE A 640 -15.59 19.84 -12.32
N GLU A 641 -14.65 20.01 -11.37
CA GLU A 641 -14.98 20.58 -10.05
C GLU A 641 -15.23 22.10 -10.08
N LYS A 642 -15.00 22.79 -11.22
CA LYS A 642 -15.34 24.21 -11.44
C LYS A 642 -16.73 24.38 -12.06
N LYS A 643 -17.18 23.40 -12.86
CA LYS A 643 -18.51 23.34 -13.49
C LYS A 643 -19.63 23.10 -12.47
N SER A 644 -20.88 23.41 -12.82
CA SER A 644 -22.04 23.11 -11.96
C SER A 644 -22.42 21.62 -12.01
N PRO A 645 -23.08 21.05 -10.97
CA PRO A 645 -23.55 19.66 -11.03
C PRO A 645 -24.58 19.40 -12.14
N MET A 646 -25.41 20.41 -12.47
CA MET A 646 -26.45 20.30 -13.49
C MET A 646 -25.83 20.26 -14.90
N GLU A 647 -24.98 21.23 -15.22
CA GLU A 647 -24.17 21.29 -16.44
C GLU A 647 -23.36 19.99 -16.65
N ASN A 648 -22.75 19.46 -15.59
CA ASN A 648 -22.01 18.19 -15.65
C ASN A 648 -22.94 17.02 -16.01
N VAL A 649 -24.16 16.94 -15.45
CA VAL A 649 -25.13 15.88 -15.78
C VAL A 649 -25.66 16.05 -17.21
N GLU A 650 -25.98 17.26 -17.64
CA GLU A 650 -26.42 17.59 -19.00
C GLU A 650 -25.40 17.12 -20.04
N ARG A 651 -24.11 17.43 -19.85
CA ARG A 651 -23.02 16.96 -20.73
C ARG A 651 -22.93 15.43 -20.81
N VAL A 652 -23.10 14.70 -19.70
CA VAL A 652 -23.13 13.22 -19.74
C VAL A 652 -24.36 12.71 -20.49
N LEU A 653 -25.52 13.35 -20.31
CA LEU A 653 -26.74 12.97 -21.04
C LEU A 653 -26.60 13.23 -22.54
N ASP A 654 -25.88 14.28 -22.96
CA ASP A 654 -25.60 14.55 -24.36
C ASP A 654 -24.61 13.53 -24.94
N THR A 655 -23.54 13.16 -24.21
CA THR A 655 -22.70 12.00 -24.57
C THR A 655 -23.52 10.72 -24.74
N LEU A 656 -24.45 10.43 -23.83
CA LEU A 656 -25.31 9.24 -23.91
C LEU A 656 -26.28 9.31 -25.10
N LYS A 657 -26.93 10.46 -25.37
CA LYS A 657 -27.79 10.65 -26.54
C LYS A 657 -27.02 10.43 -27.83
N ASN A 658 -25.82 11.00 -27.95
CA ASN A 658 -24.97 10.84 -29.12
C ASN A 658 -24.62 9.36 -29.38
N ILE A 659 -24.40 8.56 -28.34
CA ILE A 659 -24.17 7.11 -28.48
C ILE A 659 -25.47 6.37 -28.86
N PHE A 660 -26.54 6.55 -28.09
CA PHE A 660 -27.69 5.63 -28.12
C PHE A 660 -28.82 6.06 -29.08
N SER A 661 -29.03 7.36 -29.30
CA SER A 661 -30.09 7.84 -30.21
C SER A 661 -29.88 7.46 -31.68
N PRO A 662 -28.65 7.45 -32.26
CA PRO A 662 -28.41 6.90 -33.60
C PRO A 662 -28.73 5.41 -33.75
N MET A 663 -28.78 4.66 -32.63
CA MET A 663 -29.17 3.25 -32.59
C MET A 663 -30.69 3.05 -32.46
N GLY A 664 -31.47 4.14 -32.45
CA GLY A 664 -32.91 4.11 -32.22
C GLY A 664 -33.30 3.92 -30.74
N ILE A 665 -32.36 4.13 -29.82
CA ILE A 665 -32.57 3.97 -28.36
C ILE A 665 -32.80 5.36 -27.75
N GLU A 666 -33.96 5.52 -27.10
CA GLU A 666 -34.28 6.73 -26.32
C GLU A 666 -33.49 6.74 -25.01
N VAL A 667 -32.83 7.87 -24.72
CA VAL A 667 -32.11 8.10 -23.46
C VAL A 667 -33.01 8.91 -22.52
N PRO A 668 -33.63 8.28 -21.50
CA PRO A 668 -34.49 8.98 -20.56
C PRO A 668 -33.69 9.90 -19.64
N ASN A 669 -34.35 10.91 -19.06
CA ASN A 669 -33.76 11.71 -17.99
C ASN A 669 -33.50 10.85 -16.73
N PRO A 670 -32.44 11.14 -15.96
CA PRO A 670 -32.13 10.40 -14.74
C PRO A 670 -33.09 10.80 -13.60
N LEU A 671 -33.58 9.80 -12.87
CA LEU A 671 -34.43 9.96 -11.70
C LEU A 671 -33.68 10.58 -10.52
N GLN A 672 -32.37 10.34 -10.44
CA GLN A 672 -31.46 10.98 -9.50
C GLN A 672 -30.03 10.96 -10.06
N ALA A 673 -29.27 12.05 -9.84
CA ALA A 673 -27.87 12.13 -10.22
C ALA A 673 -26.99 12.65 -9.07
N ILE A 674 -25.72 12.22 -9.04
CA ILE A 674 -24.70 12.65 -8.05
C ILE A 674 -23.35 12.85 -8.76
N CYS A 675 -22.84 14.08 -8.75
CA CYS A 675 -21.44 14.38 -9.08
C CYS A 675 -20.58 14.30 -7.81
N THR A 676 -19.50 13.52 -7.82
CA THR A 676 -18.51 13.55 -6.73
C THR A 676 -17.62 14.78 -6.85
N ARG A 677 -17.05 15.25 -5.73
CA ARG A 677 -16.04 16.32 -5.70
C ARG A 677 -14.98 16.01 -4.65
N TRP A 678 -14.07 15.10 -4.96
CA TRP A 678 -13.06 14.61 -4.02
C TRP A 678 -11.94 15.63 -3.75
N GLY A 679 -11.67 16.56 -4.67
CA GLY A 679 -10.66 17.61 -4.53
C GLY A 679 -11.07 18.70 -3.54
N THR A 680 -12.35 19.06 -3.52
CA THR A 680 -12.92 20.03 -2.58
C THR A 680 -13.46 19.42 -1.27
N ASP A 681 -13.46 18.10 -1.12
CA ASP A 681 -13.76 17.42 0.16
C ASP A 681 -12.61 17.64 1.17
N LYS A 682 -12.84 18.48 2.19
CA LYS A 682 -11.84 18.83 3.22
C LYS A 682 -11.29 17.66 4.04
N PHE A 683 -11.91 16.49 3.99
CA PHE A 683 -11.42 15.27 4.61
C PHE A 683 -10.81 14.31 3.57
N SER A 684 -10.29 14.85 2.46
CA SER A 684 -9.61 14.13 1.39
C SER A 684 -8.60 15.00 0.64
N TYR A 685 -9.05 16.15 0.10
CA TYR A 685 -8.31 17.02 -0.83
C TYR A 685 -7.75 16.29 -2.06
N GLY A 686 -8.52 15.37 -2.63
CA GLY A 686 -8.13 14.51 -3.75
C GLY A 686 -8.60 13.06 -3.56
N SER A 687 -8.29 12.21 -4.54
CA SER A 687 -8.78 10.83 -4.64
C SER A 687 -7.76 9.81 -4.15
N TYR A 688 -6.54 9.78 -4.68
CA TYR A 688 -5.48 8.84 -4.26
C TYR A 688 -4.09 9.29 -4.70
N SER A 689 -3.05 8.70 -4.11
CA SER A 689 -1.65 9.02 -4.40
C SER A 689 -1.17 8.48 -5.76
N HIS A 690 -0.13 9.11 -6.31
CA HIS A 690 0.63 8.65 -7.47
C HIS A 690 2.11 9.05 -7.33
N VAL A 691 3.01 8.44 -8.11
CA VAL A 691 4.42 8.88 -8.15
C VAL A 691 4.55 10.06 -9.11
N ALA A 692 4.64 11.27 -8.54
CA ALA A 692 4.87 12.49 -9.30
C ALA A 692 6.34 12.63 -9.72
N ILE A 693 6.61 13.53 -10.65
CA ILE A 693 7.97 13.97 -11.00
C ILE A 693 8.73 14.44 -9.74
N GLY A 694 10.02 14.16 -9.64
CA GLY A 694 10.82 14.39 -8.43
C GLY A 694 10.58 13.41 -7.28
N SER A 695 9.61 12.48 -7.39
CA SER A 695 9.27 11.47 -6.38
C SER A 695 9.59 10.05 -6.85
N SER A 696 9.71 9.12 -5.90
CA SER A 696 9.93 7.69 -6.13
C SER A 696 9.01 6.83 -5.25
N GLY A 697 9.10 5.50 -5.40
CA GLY A 697 8.45 4.57 -4.47
C GLY A 697 8.94 4.71 -3.02
N ASP A 698 10.15 5.23 -2.80
CA ASP A 698 10.76 5.36 -1.47
C ASP A 698 10.04 6.42 -0.60
N ASP A 699 9.40 7.42 -1.21
CA ASP A 699 8.61 8.42 -0.46
C ASP A 699 7.39 7.79 0.26
N TYR A 700 6.85 6.68 -0.25
CA TYR A 700 5.78 5.92 0.45
C TYR A 700 6.29 5.27 1.73
N ASP A 701 7.52 4.75 1.69
CA ASP A 701 8.16 4.09 2.84
C ASP A 701 8.57 5.15 3.88
N ILE A 702 9.18 6.26 3.43
CA ILE A 702 9.47 7.44 4.26
C ILE A 702 8.18 7.99 4.90
N LEU A 703 7.05 8.00 4.20
CA LEU A 703 5.77 8.42 4.77
C LEU A 703 5.21 7.41 5.79
N ALA A 704 5.47 6.10 5.62
CA ALA A 704 5.10 5.07 6.58
C ALA A 704 5.88 5.12 7.92
N GLU A 705 7.12 5.61 7.94
CA GLU A 705 8.00 5.59 9.13
C GLU A 705 7.33 6.14 10.41
N SER A 706 7.47 5.43 11.53
CA SER A 706 6.99 5.91 12.84
C SER A 706 7.92 6.96 13.45
N VAL A 707 7.36 8.04 13.99
CA VAL A 707 8.12 9.12 14.65
C VAL A 707 8.20 8.87 16.16
N GLY A 708 9.43 8.72 16.68
CA GLY A 708 9.73 8.58 18.11
C GLY A 708 9.12 7.34 18.78
N ASP A 709 8.85 6.27 18.04
CA ASP A 709 7.98 5.15 18.43
C ASP A 709 6.57 5.59 18.94
N ARG A 710 6.14 6.85 18.74
CA ARG A 710 4.92 7.44 19.35
C ARG A 710 3.82 7.74 18.34
N ILE A 711 4.16 8.23 17.15
CA ILE A 711 3.22 8.41 16.03
C ILE A 711 3.56 7.43 14.92
N PHE A 712 2.54 6.71 14.45
CA PHE A 712 2.58 5.71 13.38
C PHE A 712 1.76 6.21 12.18
N PHE A 713 2.04 5.72 10.96
CA PHE A 713 1.40 6.22 9.74
C PHE A 713 0.89 5.08 8.85
N ALA A 714 -0.42 5.09 8.58
CA ALA A 714 -1.09 4.14 7.67
C ALA A 714 -2.00 4.86 6.66
N GLY A 715 -2.44 4.14 5.64
CA GLY A 715 -3.18 4.67 4.49
C GLY A 715 -2.57 4.18 3.16
N GLU A 716 -3.28 4.33 2.05
CA GLU A 716 -2.76 3.92 0.73
C GLU A 716 -1.47 4.66 0.35
N ALA A 717 -1.36 5.95 0.68
CA ALA A 717 -0.14 6.74 0.53
C ALA A 717 1.04 6.32 1.44
N THR A 718 0.92 5.22 2.20
CA THR A 718 2.00 4.64 3.02
C THR A 718 2.37 3.22 2.57
N ASN A 719 1.88 2.75 1.43
CA ASN A 719 2.06 1.36 1.00
C ASN A 719 2.63 1.30 -0.42
N ARG A 720 3.95 1.34 -0.54
CA ARG A 720 4.70 1.29 -1.81
C ARG A 720 4.28 0.18 -2.77
N ARG A 721 3.97 -1.00 -2.24
CA ARG A 721 3.60 -2.18 -3.06
C ARG A 721 2.15 -2.15 -3.55
N TYR A 722 1.28 -1.38 -2.89
CA TYR A 722 -0.15 -1.33 -3.16
C TYR A 722 -0.74 0.10 -3.01
N PRO A 723 -0.13 1.13 -3.64
CA PRO A 723 -0.55 2.52 -3.51
C PRO A 723 -1.95 2.71 -4.10
N ALA A 724 -2.60 3.83 -3.84
CA ALA A 724 -3.96 4.17 -4.31
C ALA A 724 -5.12 3.21 -3.95
N THR A 725 -4.86 1.99 -3.45
CA THR A 725 -5.86 0.92 -3.38
C THR A 725 -6.55 0.78 -2.02
N MET A 726 -7.78 0.27 -2.05
CA MET A 726 -8.52 -0.12 -0.84
C MET A 726 -7.79 -1.22 -0.03
N HIS A 727 -7.14 -2.16 -0.71
CA HIS A 727 -6.44 -3.27 -0.05
C HIS A 727 -5.08 -2.84 0.51
N GLY A 728 -4.34 -1.97 -0.17
CA GLY A 728 -3.11 -1.38 0.36
C GLY A 728 -3.34 -0.53 1.61
N ALA A 729 -4.43 0.23 1.65
CA ALA A 729 -4.88 0.90 2.86
C ALA A 729 -5.17 -0.10 4.01
N LEU A 730 -5.93 -1.17 3.76
CA LEU A 730 -6.20 -2.20 4.78
C LEU A 730 -4.91 -2.87 5.29
N LEU A 731 -4.00 -3.26 4.38
CA LEU A 731 -2.71 -3.87 4.71
C LEU A 731 -1.81 -2.93 5.54
N SER A 732 -1.78 -1.63 5.22
CA SER A 732 -1.02 -0.66 6.02
C SER A 732 -1.55 -0.52 7.46
N GLY A 733 -2.86 -0.73 7.67
CA GLY A 733 -3.45 -0.77 9.01
C GLY A 733 -2.96 -1.97 9.83
N TYR A 734 -2.86 -3.15 9.21
CA TYR A 734 -2.29 -4.34 9.85
C TYR A 734 -0.78 -4.20 10.13
N ARG A 735 -0.02 -3.64 9.18
CA ARG A 735 1.41 -3.32 9.37
C ARG A 735 1.62 -2.40 10.56
N GLU A 736 0.88 -1.30 10.66
CA GLU A 736 1.06 -0.37 11.77
C GLU A 736 0.57 -0.93 13.11
N ALA A 737 -0.44 -1.79 13.12
CA ALA A 737 -0.81 -2.53 14.33
C ALA A 737 0.36 -3.41 14.85
N ALA A 738 1.06 -4.14 13.96
CA ALA A 738 2.24 -4.91 14.34
C ALA A 738 3.43 -4.02 14.78
N ASN A 739 3.66 -2.89 14.10
CA ASN A 739 4.67 -1.90 14.51
C ASN A 739 4.39 -1.32 15.91
N ILE A 740 3.13 -0.97 16.20
CA ILE A 740 2.66 -0.50 17.51
C ILE A 740 2.89 -1.58 18.58
N VAL A 741 2.60 -2.85 18.28
CA VAL A 741 2.85 -3.98 19.20
C VAL A 741 4.34 -4.15 19.49
N ARG A 742 5.19 -4.11 18.47
CA ARG A 742 6.66 -4.15 18.61
C ARG A 742 7.18 -2.99 19.47
N ALA A 743 6.70 -1.77 19.23
CA ALA A 743 7.09 -0.58 19.99
C ALA A 743 6.57 -0.58 21.44
N ALA A 744 5.36 -1.12 21.68
CA ALA A 744 4.81 -1.31 23.02
C ALA A 744 5.61 -2.36 23.82
N ARG A 745 5.93 -3.52 23.22
CA ARG A 745 6.79 -4.54 23.83
C ARG A 745 8.20 -3.99 24.14
N LYS A 746 8.78 -3.17 23.24
CA LYS A 746 10.06 -2.45 23.44
C LYS A 746 10.01 -1.49 24.64
N ARG A 747 8.91 -0.74 24.81
CA ARG A 747 8.69 0.13 25.98
C ARG A 747 8.51 -0.65 27.27
N ALA A 748 7.67 -1.68 27.29
CA ALA A 748 7.44 -2.51 28.47
C ALA A 748 8.75 -3.11 29.01
N LYS A 749 9.63 -3.61 28.12
CA LYS A 749 10.97 -4.08 28.51
C LYS A 749 11.85 -2.97 29.11
N LYS A 750 11.81 -1.74 28.59
CA LYS A 750 12.56 -0.61 29.19
C LYS A 750 12.04 -0.26 30.59
N VAL A 751 10.73 -0.29 30.81
CA VAL A 751 10.12 -0.05 32.13
C VAL A 751 10.53 -1.16 33.11
N ASP A 752 10.32 -2.43 32.75
CA ASP A 752 10.70 -3.59 33.57
C ASP A 752 12.20 -3.61 33.94
N LEU A 753 13.09 -3.23 33.00
CA LEU A 753 14.51 -3.05 33.29
C LEU A 753 14.79 -1.88 34.24
N SER A 754 14.07 -0.75 34.11
CA SER A 754 14.22 0.38 35.03
C SER A 754 13.68 0.08 36.43
N GLU A 755 12.56 -0.64 36.55
CA GLU A 755 11.98 -1.05 37.82
C GLU A 755 12.84 -2.11 38.50
N LYS A 756 13.36 -3.11 37.77
CA LYS A 756 14.34 -4.07 38.30
C LYS A 756 15.64 -3.40 38.74
N THR A 757 16.07 -2.35 38.04
CA THR A 757 17.18 -1.50 38.49
C THR A 757 16.81 -0.83 39.82
N VAL A 758 15.69 -0.10 39.91
CA VAL A 758 15.25 0.59 41.14
C VAL A 758 15.12 -0.38 42.33
N VAL A 759 14.46 -1.53 42.14
CA VAL A 759 14.30 -2.56 43.19
C VAL A 759 15.65 -3.15 43.62
N SER A 760 16.64 -3.23 42.73
CA SER A 760 18.01 -3.65 43.11
C SER A 760 18.79 -2.59 43.92
N TYR A 761 18.36 -1.32 43.90
CA TYR A 761 18.96 -0.23 44.68
C TYR A 761 18.36 -0.10 46.10
N GLU A 762 17.13 -0.57 46.33
CA GLU A 762 16.52 -0.60 47.68
C GLU A 762 17.21 -1.57 48.67
N VAL A 763 18.21 -2.35 48.21
CA VAL A 763 19.07 -3.19 49.08
C VAL A 763 20.56 -2.88 48.90
N LYS A 764 20.91 -1.58 48.89
CA LYS A 764 22.23 -1.05 49.33
C LYS A 764 22.22 0.47 49.48
N ASP A 765 21.97 0.92 50.70
CA ASP A 765 22.29 2.29 51.12
C ASP A 765 23.82 2.53 51.11
N ILE A 766 24.24 3.79 50.94
CA ILE A 766 25.66 4.26 50.87
C ILE A 766 26.37 3.75 49.58
N VAL A 767 26.47 4.48 48.45
CA VAL A 767 26.94 5.88 48.23
C VAL A 767 26.21 6.52 47.02
N LYS A 768 26.19 7.86 46.93
CA LYS A 768 25.61 8.64 45.82
C LYS A 768 26.49 8.77 44.56
N ASP A 769 25.83 9.07 43.44
CA ASP A 769 26.29 9.78 42.23
C ASP A 769 27.54 9.28 41.46
N ASP A 770 27.43 9.17 40.13
CA ASP A 770 27.69 10.32 39.23
C ASP A 770 27.69 9.87 37.77
N ASN A 771 27.24 10.70 36.84
CA ASN A 771 26.91 10.29 35.47
C ASN A 771 27.92 10.83 34.43
N ILE A 772 29.01 10.10 34.19
CA ILE A 772 30.01 10.46 33.18
C ILE A 772 29.45 10.21 31.77
N ASP A 773 29.39 11.24 30.93
CA ASP A 773 29.06 11.09 29.51
C ASP A 773 30.22 10.45 28.73
N LEU A 774 29.92 9.68 27.68
CA LEU A 774 30.95 9.06 26.83
C LEU A 774 31.70 10.11 25.99
N ASP A 775 31.02 11.16 25.53
CA ASP A 775 31.70 12.23 24.76
C ASP A 775 32.66 13.07 25.62
N ASP A 776 32.45 13.14 26.94
CA ASP A 776 33.40 13.76 27.88
C ASP A 776 34.69 12.95 28.01
N LEU A 777 34.61 11.61 28.07
CA LEU A 777 35.80 10.74 28.05
C LEU A 777 36.64 10.96 26.79
N PHE A 778 35.98 11.08 25.63
CA PHE A 778 36.65 11.36 24.36
C PHE A 778 37.04 12.83 24.14
N ARG A 779 37.00 13.70 25.17
CA ARG A 779 37.73 14.99 25.15
C ARG A 779 39.23 14.81 25.37
N THR A 780 39.61 13.77 26.12
CA THR A 780 41.01 13.41 26.43
C THR A 780 41.22 11.92 26.16
N PRO A 781 41.17 11.49 24.87
CA PRO A 781 41.44 10.10 24.50
C PRO A 781 42.89 9.71 24.77
N ASP A 782 43.15 8.42 25.03
CA ASP A 782 44.50 7.88 25.21
C ASP A 782 45.36 8.07 23.94
N VAL A 783 44.73 7.95 22.76
CA VAL A 783 45.37 8.15 21.45
C VAL A 783 44.41 8.88 20.51
N ALA A 784 44.90 9.86 19.76
CA ALA A 784 44.15 10.52 18.68
C ALA A 784 45.04 10.83 17.48
N PHE A 785 44.49 10.64 16.27
CA PHE A 785 45.17 10.91 15.00
C PHE A 785 44.14 11.14 13.89
N GLY A 786 44.24 12.25 13.15
CA GLY A 786 43.25 12.60 12.12
C GLY A 786 41.83 12.64 12.68
N GLY A 787 40.88 12.02 11.98
CA GLY A 787 39.49 11.85 12.43
C GLY A 787 39.26 10.78 13.52
N PHE A 788 40.30 10.15 14.06
CA PHE A 788 40.21 9.02 14.99
C PHE A 788 40.55 9.40 16.44
N SER A 789 39.86 8.77 17.40
CA SER A 789 40.14 8.85 18.83
C SER A 789 39.97 7.46 19.47
N VAL A 790 40.82 7.09 20.41
CA VAL A 790 40.81 5.78 21.07
C VAL A 790 40.83 5.95 22.59
N LEU A 791 40.00 5.14 23.27
CA LEU A 791 40.10 4.89 24.70
C LEU A 791 40.48 3.41 24.91
N HIS A 792 41.54 3.17 25.67
CA HIS A 792 42.00 1.82 25.99
C HIS A 792 41.25 1.23 27.17
N ASP A 793 41.30 -0.10 27.33
CA ASP A 793 40.89 -0.71 28.60
C ASP A 793 41.91 -0.33 29.70
N PRO A 794 41.48 0.31 30.81
CA PRO A 794 42.37 0.67 31.92
C PRO A 794 42.66 -0.52 32.85
N SER A 795 41.93 -1.63 32.72
CA SER A 795 42.09 -2.84 33.52
C SER A 795 42.95 -3.92 32.85
N ILE A 796 43.29 -3.77 31.57
CA ILE A 796 44.07 -4.75 30.79
C ILE A 796 45.14 -4.02 29.94
N SER A 797 46.42 -4.31 30.19
CA SER A 797 47.56 -3.69 29.48
C SER A 797 48.15 -4.57 28.37
N GLU A 798 47.52 -5.69 28.06
CA GLU A 798 48.00 -6.69 27.08
C GLU A 798 47.74 -6.21 25.63
N PRO A 799 48.60 -6.55 24.65
CA PRO A 799 48.53 -5.99 23.29
C PRO A 799 47.30 -6.43 22.48
N ASP A 800 46.74 -7.59 22.81
CA ASP A 800 45.52 -8.18 22.26
C ASP A 800 44.24 -7.66 22.95
N SER A 801 44.36 -6.74 23.92
CA SER A 801 43.20 -6.13 24.59
C SER A 801 42.38 -5.24 23.65
N ALA A 802 41.05 -5.35 23.75
CA ALA A 802 40.13 -4.51 22.99
C ALA A 802 40.12 -3.07 23.53
N SER A 803 40.24 -2.11 22.61
CA SER A 803 40.13 -0.67 22.83
C SER A 803 38.91 -0.11 22.09
N LEU A 804 38.31 0.94 22.63
CA LEU A 804 37.15 1.60 22.06
C LEU A 804 37.59 2.70 21.09
N LEU A 805 37.28 2.51 19.82
CA LEU A 805 37.55 3.46 18.73
C LEU A 805 36.33 4.37 18.52
N ARG A 806 36.56 5.68 18.34
CA ARG A 806 35.60 6.67 17.82
C ARG A 806 36.17 7.30 16.54
N VAL A 807 35.33 7.47 15.53
CA VAL A 807 35.68 8.02 14.22
C VAL A 807 34.71 9.14 13.84
N GLY A 808 35.23 10.35 13.61
CA GLY A 808 34.45 11.51 13.19
C GLY A 808 34.29 11.59 11.67
N ILE A 809 33.04 11.60 11.20
CA ILE A 809 32.69 11.73 9.77
C ILE A 809 32.16 13.15 9.52
N GLY A 810 32.66 13.81 8.46
CA GLY A 810 32.06 15.02 7.89
C GLY A 810 32.77 16.36 8.12
N ALA A 811 33.99 16.39 8.67
CA ALA A 811 34.69 17.65 9.02
C ALA A 811 35.26 18.48 7.84
N ARG A 812 34.51 18.66 6.73
CA ARG A 812 34.84 19.59 5.63
C ARG A 812 33.61 20.36 5.12
N LYS A 813 33.35 21.49 5.80
CA LYS A 813 32.35 22.57 5.53
C LYS A 813 30.94 22.39 6.12
N LEU A 814 30.45 23.52 6.66
CA LEU A 814 29.09 23.85 7.12
C LEU A 814 28.46 23.03 8.26
N GLY A 815 28.65 23.53 9.49
CA GLY A 815 27.51 24.00 10.31
C GLY A 815 26.64 23.00 11.07
N SER A 816 26.64 21.71 10.72
CA SER A 816 25.96 20.65 11.49
C SER A 816 26.95 19.83 12.32
N GLY A 817 26.48 19.22 13.40
CA GLY A 817 27.33 18.45 14.34
C GLY A 817 28.03 17.25 13.69
N SER A 818 29.25 16.97 14.13
CA SER A 818 30.05 15.82 13.69
C SER A 818 29.33 14.50 13.96
N LEU A 819 29.16 13.67 12.93
CA LEU A 819 28.67 12.30 13.13
C LEU A 819 29.82 11.42 13.62
N PHE A 820 29.64 10.77 14.77
CA PHE A 820 30.61 9.81 15.30
C PHE A 820 30.13 8.37 15.10
N LEU A 821 30.99 7.53 14.51
CA LEU A 821 30.86 6.07 14.57
C LEU A 821 31.85 5.49 15.57
N TYR A 822 31.53 4.33 16.11
CA TYR A 822 32.31 3.63 17.12
C TYR A 822 32.67 2.22 16.64
N GLY A 823 33.75 1.65 17.19
CA GLY A 823 34.15 0.26 16.92
C GLY A 823 35.05 -0.29 18.01
N LEU A 824 35.33 -1.59 17.95
CA LEU A 824 36.32 -2.26 18.80
C LEU A 824 37.55 -2.61 17.96
N ILE A 825 38.73 -2.27 18.47
CA ILE A 825 40.04 -2.48 17.82
C ILE A 825 41.03 -3.05 18.84
N MET A 826 41.87 -4.00 18.44
CA MET A 826 42.93 -4.52 19.33
C MET A 826 44.01 -3.45 19.56
N ARG A 827 44.57 -3.41 20.78
CA ARG A 827 45.49 -2.36 21.23
C ARG A 827 46.75 -2.27 20.37
N GLU A 828 47.28 -3.39 19.89
CA GLU A 828 48.38 -3.46 18.92
C GLU A 828 48.06 -2.79 17.57
N ASN A 829 46.85 -2.98 17.04
CA ASN A 829 46.40 -2.41 15.77
C ASN A 829 46.22 -0.88 15.84
N VAL A 830 45.99 -0.31 17.03
CA VAL A 830 45.94 1.15 17.25
C VAL A 830 47.28 1.79 16.90
N THR A 831 48.39 1.16 17.26
CA THR A 831 49.75 1.65 16.97
C THR A 831 50.07 1.65 15.47
N GLU A 832 49.61 0.64 14.72
CA GLU A 832 49.76 0.60 13.27
C GLU A 832 48.88 1.68 12.60
N LEU A 833 47.62 1.81 13.01
CA LEU A 833 46.69 2.80 12.47
C LEU A 833 47.13 4.25 12.71
N ALA A 834 47.79 4.51 13.85
CA ALA A 834 48.39 5.80 14.18
C ALA A 834 49.56 6.17 13.25
N ALA A 835 50.36 5.18 12.84
CA ALA A 835 51.55 5.37 12.02
C ALA A 835 51.26 5.56 10.51
N MET A 836 50.05 5.23 10.05
CA MET A 836 49.61 5.50 8.67
C MET A 836 49.36 6.99 8.41
N GLU A 837 49.59 7.43 7.17
CA GLU A 837 49.18 8.76 6.70
C GLU A 837 47.80 8.72 6.02
N GLY A 838 46.93 9.68 6.37
CA GLY A 838 45.63 9.87 5.71
C GLY A 838 44.47 9.01 6.25
N ASP A 839 43.33 9.66 6.51
CA ASP A 839 42.18 8.98 7.13
C ASP A 839 41.45 8.01 6.21
N GLU A 840 41.50 8.22 4.89
CA GLU A 840 40.94 7.28 3.90
C GLU A 840 41.70 5.94 3.89
N GLN A 841 43.03 5.98 4.05
CA GLN A 841 43.86 4.78 4.15
C GLN A 841 43.60 4.04 5.48
N ARG A 842 43.49 4.79 6.59
CA ARG A 842 43.09 4.23 7.90
C ARG A 842 41.72 3.56 7.86
N LEU A 843 40.71 4.18 7.24
CA LEU A 843 39.38 3.57 7.04
C LEU A 843 39.45 2.28 6.20
N SER A 844 40.26 2.27 5.13
CA SER A 844 40.45 1.11 4.27
C SER A 844 41.08 -0.07 5.04
N THR A 845 42.13 0.18 5.82
CA THR A 845 42.81 -0.85 6.63
C THR A 845 41.97 -1.34 7.81
N LEU A 846 41.23 -0.45 8.50
CA LEU A 846 40.25 -0.85 9.52
C LEU A 846 39.26 -1.90 9.00
N TYR A 847 38.69 -1.66 7.82
CA TYR A 847 37.68 -2.55 7.25
C TYR A 847 38.27 -3.82 6.62
N ARG A 848 39.34 -3.68 5.83
CA ARG A 848 39.90 -4.77 5.01
C ARG A 848 40.88 -5.66 5.78
N ASP A 849 41.73 -5.06 6.61
CA ASP A 849 42.89 -5.74 7.19
C ASP A 849 42.65 -6.09 8.67
N PHE A 850 41.99 -5.20 9.44
CA PHE A 850 41.63 -5.46 10.84
C PHE A 850 40.20 -5.99 11.04
N GLY A 851 39.34 -5.93 10.01
CA GLY A 851 37.95 -6.39 10.08
C GLY A 851 37.04 -5.58 11.04
N THR A 852 37.49 -4.43 11.53
CA THR A 852 36.77 -3.58 12.48
C THR A 852 35.54 -2.97 11.82
N LYS A 853 34.36 -3.35 12.30
CA LYS A 853 33.09 -2.71 11.91
C LYS A 853 32.90 -1.41 12.68
N LEU A 854 32.62 -0.34 11.95
CA LEU A 854 32.18 0.93 12.52
C LEU A 854 30.65 0.98 12.53
N VAL A 855 30.08 1.37 13.68
CA VAL A 855 28.65 1.33 13.99
C VAL A 855 28.22 2.57 14.77
N GLY A 856 26.91 2.83 14.89
CA GLY A 856 26.40 3.74 15.92
C GLY A 856 26.67 3.17 17.32
N LEU A 857 26.61 4.01 18.36
CA LEU A 857 26.97 3.62 19.73
C LEU A 857 26.20 2.37 20.22
N ASP A 858 24.87 2.37 20.03
CA ASP A 858 23.95 1.27 20.34
C ASP A 858 24.27 -0.04 19.56
N GLY A 859 25.13 0.01 18.54
CA GLY A 859 25.48 -1.11 17.68
C GLY A 859 26.73 -1.91 18.12
N LEU A 860 27.41 -1.50 19.20
CA LEU A 860 28.61 -2.18 19.70
C LEU A 860 28.32 -3.51 20.42
N GLY A 861 27.11 -3.66 20.97
CA GLY A 861 26.70 -4.83 21.75
C GLY A 861 27.43 -4.98 23.10
N ASP A 862 27.11 -6.08 23.80
CA ASP A 862 27.49 -6.38 25.18
C ASP A 862 29.00 -6.20 25.47
N ALA A 863 29.86 -6.56 24.51
CA ALA A 863 31.31 -6.42 24.63
C ALA A 863 31.75 -4.94 24.69
N GLY A 864 31.13 -4.07 23.90
CA GLY A 864 31.39 -2.64 23.90
C GLY A 864 30.79 -1.95 25.13
N GLU A 865 29.57 -2.30 25.53
CA GLU A 865 28.96 -1.77 26.77
C GLU A 865 29.78 -2.15 28.01
N SER A 866 30.30 -3.38 28.06
CA SER A 866 31.21 -3.84 29.12
C SER A 866 32.50 -3.03 29.16
N LEU A 867 33.13 -2.80 28.00
CA LEU A 867 34.36 -1.99 27.89
C LEU A 867 34.11 -0.52 28.29
N ILE A 868 33.06 0.12 27.78
CA ILE A 868 32.64 1.48 28.15
C ILE A 868 32.43 1.58 29.66
N SER A 869 31.81 0.57 30.27
CA SER A 869 31.59 0.52 31.72
C SER A 869 32.91 0.43 32.51
N ARG A 870 33.89 -0.36 32.05
CA ARG A 870 35.24 -0.42 32.67
C ARG A 870 36.00 0.89 32.53
N ILE A 871 35.93 1.55 31.38
CA ILE A 871 36.54 2.87 31.14
C ILE A 871 35.92 3.91 32.09
N LYS A 872 34.58 4.05 32.09
CA LYS A 872 33.86 4.96 32.99
C LYS A 872 34.14 4.70 34.47
N ALA A 873 34.31 3.44 34.88
CA ALA A 873 34.65 3.08 36.25
C ALA A 873 36.08 3.44 36.66
N SER A 874 37.03 3.51 35.71
CA SER A 874 38.40 3.94 35.99
C SER A 874 38.56 5.46 35.96
N SER A 875 37.80 6.19 35.15
CA SER A 875 37.79 7.66 35.14
C SER A 875 37.14 8.30 36.38
N LYS A 876 36.74 7.48 37.37
CA LYS A 876 36.32 7.89 38.72
C LYS A 876 37.41 7.70 39.79
N LYS A 877 38.65 7.39 39.41
CA LYS A 877 39.81 7.20 40.30
C LYS A 877 40.91 8.21 40.04
#